data_AF-A0A218V001-F1
#
_entry.id   AF-A0A218V001-F1
#
_cell.length_a   1.000
_cell.length_b   1.000
_cell.length_c   1.000
_cell.angle_alpha   90.00
_cell.angle_beta   90.00
_cell.angle_gamma   90.00
#
_symmetry.space_group_name_H-M   'P 1'
#
loop_
_entity.id
_entity.type
_entity.pdbx_description
1 polymer ?
#
loop_
_entity_poly.entity_id
_entity_poly.type
_entity_poly.pdbx_seq_one_letter_code
_entity_poly.pdbx_strand_id
1 'polypeptide(L)'
;MCSEGDHANFWTHFKVPGLQVEARTQLEERAHTGRHTQLAVPKAALHGETLARADATRGSGDANGEKRRGKFTSSLASSTVQSICPCAVTSTASLLLSDGKLLSDDVTHYVVPDCKVVQDYLEILEFPELKGIIFMQTACQAVQHQKGRRQYNKLRNLLKDPRHDCTVFANEFHQRCYLPREKGESMEKWQTRNIYNAAAWYHNHCLGQMPVVMVTEDEDAIRQYGNETEGVFVISFKNYLDNFWPDLKAAHELFGSIVQARRERESESQENHGKEYPEHLPVEVLEAGIKSGRYLQGALNVNKHRAQLEAFVRLQGIGSKDTELQSDILIYGAKARNRAIHGDVVVVELLPVHEWKGRTVALCENETEEKAPADTTGDPMPTGKVVGIIQKNWRDYVVTFPSKEESQSQGRNAQKVLVTPWDYRIPKIRISTQQAEALQEHRVVVRIDSWESTSLYPNGHFVRVLGRIGDLEGEIAAILVENSICAAPFSEIQMSEMPASSPKNPWKVSPEEEKKRLDLRDTHLIFSIDPKGCEDVDDALSVRTLPNGNLELGVHIADVTHFVAANSYTDVEARARATTYYLADRRYDMLPSVLSADLCSLLSGVDRYAVSVLWELEKESYEMLRVQYTRTLIRSAYKLEYETAQGLLDGDTSVVGDILELKSLDEGTRQKKLAELVWAISKLTDIARHVRAERDRCGALELEGIEIRVQLDDKRNIHDLIPKQPLEVHETVAECMILANHWVAKRIAEAFPHQALLRQHPPPRQEFFTELQDCASAKGFSIDTRSNKALAESLDRANDPSDPIVNKLLRSMATHAMSNALYFSTGSCPEEQFHHYGLALEKYTHFTSPIRRYADIVVHRLLLAATLRGSTGDVKDNIISNKDLEELCRHINNRNRAAQRAQKQSTELFQCMYFRDRSAESDERCVADGVIYSIRTNGVLVFVPRYGIKGAAYMKNKEGLVISCQGAGSCQWKPGSLHRSQHKITSTTTTGDSMTLSLFDHITVRILVQTSRCHAETIKLEIIRNAPHRTADTEAAHRSFQVKSDLVKEVSQSAEEAQRAQERARVEVMDEESREFCQTKGPSLYQLLEEIRELALLDVTEDIRT
;
A
#
# COMPACT_ATOMS: atom_id res chain seq x y z
N MET A 1 40.37 25.38 0.82
CA MET A 1 41.69 24.80 1.14
C MET A 1 41.65 23.36 0.70
N CYS A 2 42.32 23.08 -0.42
CA CYS A 2 42.51 21.73 -0.95
C CYS A 2 43.63 21.04 -0.20
N SER A 3 43.54 19.72 -0.05
CA SER A 3 44.72 18.86 0.04
C SER A 3 44.43 17.58 -0.74
N GLU A 4 45.00 17.54 -1.94
CA GLU A 4 45.27 16.33 -2.72
C GLU A 4 46.33 15.48 -1.99
N GLY A 5 46.31 14.16 -2.24
CA GLY A 5 47.31 13.24 -1.70
C GLY A 5 47.16 11.81 -2.21
N ASP A 6 47.73 11.58 -3.39
CA ASP A 6 48.49 10.41 -3.82
C ASP A 6 47.89 8.99 -3.79
N HIS A 7 47.44 8.56 -4.98
CA HIS A 7 47.43 7.17 -5.41
C HIS A 7 48.77 6.79 -6.05
N ALA A 8 49.56 5.93 -5.41
CA ALA A 8 50.58 5.12 -6.08
C ALA A 8 50.98 3.87 -5.27
N ASN A 9 50.99 2.74 -5.97
CA ASN A 9 51.74 1.49 -5.73
C ASN A 9 51.32 0.61 -4.54
N PHE A 10 50.77 -0.58 -4.84
CA PHE A 10 51.29 -1.88 -4.40
C PHE A 10 50.54 -3.02 -5.12
N TRP A 11 51.02 -3.41 -6.30
CA TRP A 11 50.68 -4.70 -6.93
C TRP A 11 51.95 -5.55 -6.99
N THR A 12 52.15 -6.41 -5.99
CA THR A 12 53.05 -7.58 -6.11
C THR A 12 52.63 -8.66 -5.13
N HIS A 13 52.19 -9.79 -5.69
CA HIS A 13 52.27 -11.18 -5.20
C HIS A 13 50.92 -11.90 -5.22
N PHE A 14 50.63 -12.62 -6.31
CA PHE A 14 50.15 -14.00 -6.23
C PHE A 14 50.61 -14.75 -7.50
N LYS A 15 51.42 -15.79 -7.29
CA LYS A 15 51.82 -16.78 -8.31
C LYS A 15 50.71 -17.84 -8.41
N VAL A 16 50.24 -18.11 -9.63
CA VAL A 16 49.56 -19.36 -10.00
C VAL A 16 50.34 -19.95 -11.19
N PRO A 17 50.77 -21.23 -11.17
CA PRO A 17 51.58 -21.81 -12.24
C PRO A 17 50.72 -22.46 -13.33
N GLY A 18 51.10 -22.22 -14.59
CA GLY A 18 50.88 -23.16 -15.70
C GLY A 18 49.97 -22.66 -16.81
N LEU A 19 50.51 -21.92 -17.77
CA LEU A 19 50.15 -21.97 -19.20
C LEU A 19 51.09 -21.03 -19.99
N GLN A 20 52.09 -21.63 -20.65
CA GLN A 20 52.87 -20.98 -21.70
C GLN A 20 52.22 -21.30 -23.05
N VAL A 21 51.83 -20.28 -23.82
CA VAL A 21 51.82 -20.36 -25.28
C VAL A 21 52.35 -19.04 -25.83
N GLU A 22 53.55 -19.12 -26.40
CA GLU A 22 54.14 -18.09 -27.27
C GLU A 22 53.48 -18.14 -28.64
N ALA A 23 53.15 -16.96 -29.21
CA ALA A 23 53.67 -16.51 -30.50
C ALA A 23 52.78 -15.38 -31.07
N ARG A 24 53.40 -14.21 -31.28
CA ARG A 24 52.87 -13.14 -32.12
C ARG A 24 53.88 -12.86 -33.24
N THR A 25 53.33 -12.33 -34.34
CA THR A 25 53.96 -11.67 -35.49
C THR A 25 54.66 -12.53 -36.55
N GLN A 26 54.02 -12.62 -37.72
CA GLN A 26 54.61 -12.20 -39.00
C GLN A 26 53.58 -12.18 -40.15
N LEU A 27 53.78 -11.22 -41.07
CA LEU A 27 53.33 -11.14 -42.46
C LEU A 27 52.06 -10.32 -42.78
N GLU A 28 52.25 -9.00 -42.82
CA GLU A 28 51.76 -8.17 -43.93
C GLU A 28 52.72 -8.32 -45.13
N GLU A 29 52.21 -8.67 -46.31
CA GLU A 29 52.55 -8.08 -47.62
C GLU A 29 52.04 -8.94 -48.78
N ARG A 30 51.62 -8.25 -49.85
CA ARG A 30 51.33 -8.71 -51.24
C ARG A 30 49.87 -9.04 -51.57
N ALA A 31 49.15 -8.01 -51.99
CA ALA A 31 48.12 -8.13 -53.03
C ALA A 31 48.38 -7.09 -54.13
N HIS A 32 48.81 -7.52 -55.32
CA HIS A 32 48.65 -6.80 -56.58
C HIS A 32 48.80 -7.75 -57.78
N THR A 33 47.96 -7.51 -58.80
CA THR A 33 47.90 -8.13 -60.16
C THR A 33 47.30 -9.55 -60.20
N GLY A 34 46.46 -9.97 -61.15
CA GLY A 34 45.94 -9.40 -62.40
C GLY A 34 45.15 -10.50 -63.14
N ARG A 35 44.12 -10.10 -63.90
CA ARG A 35 43.08 -10.92 -64.58
C ARG A 35 43.61 -11.91 -65.65
N HIS A 36 42.82 -12.96 -65.94
CA HIS A 36 42.23 -13.32 -67.27
C HIS A 36 41.48 -14.68 -67.22
N THR A 37 40.13 -14.73 -67.35
CA THR A 37 39.29 -15.20 -68.52
C THR A 37 39.52 -16.66 -68.96
N GLN A 38 38.54 -17.53 -69.29
CA GLN A 38 37.09 -17.50 -69.57
C GLN A 38 36.62 -18.97 -69.77
N LEU A 39 35.33 -19.30 -69.57
CA LEU A 39 34.48 -20.35 -70.23
C LEU A 39 33.40 -20.81 -69.22
N ALA A 40 32.14 -21.10 -69.54
CA ALA A 40 31.17 -20.64 -70.54
C ALA A 40 29.78 -20.97 -69.92
N VAL A 41 28.80 -20.12 -70.14
CA VAL A 41 27.42 -20.22 -69.66
C VAL A 41 26.53 -20.69 -70.81
N PRO A 42 25.49 -21.51 -70.57
CA PRO A 42 24.25 -21.48 -71.34
C PRO A 42 23.16 -20.67 -70.59
N LYS A 43 22.54 -19.74 -71.33
CA LYS A 43 21.43 -18.85 -70.93
C LYS A 43 20.08 -19.56 -70.80
N ALA A 44 19.24 -19.07 -69.87
CA ALA A 44 17.82 -18.66 -70.01
C ALA A 44 17.07 -18.96 -68.69
N ALA A 45 16.18 -18.15 -68.11
CA ALA A 45 15.65 -16.82 -68.41
C ALA A 45 15.10 -16.23 -67.09
N LEU A 46 14.98 -14.89 -67.06
CA LEU A 46 14.45 -14.08 -65.96
C LEU A 46 13.07 -14.52 -65.45
N HIS A 47 12.82 -14.40 -64.15
CA HIS A 47 11.66 -13.70 -63.57
C HIS A 47 12.11 -13.01 -62.28
N GLY A 48 11.83 -11.72 -62.16
CA GLY A 48 12.15 -10.94 -60.97
C GLY A 48 11.07 -11.10 -59.92
N GLU A 49 11.48 -11.35 -58.67
CA GLU A 49 10.65 -11.14 -57.49
C GLU A 49 11.48 -10.48 -56.39
N THR A 50 11.01 -9.29 -56.03
CA THR A 50 11.05 -8.57 -54.76
C THR A 50 11.71 -9.29 -53.56
N LEU A 51 12.57 -8.57 -52.83
CA LEU A 51 13.12 -8.92 -51.51
C LEU A 51 12.00 -9.34 -50.53
N ALA A 52 11.69 -10.63 -50.47
CA ALA A 52 10.87 -11.23 -49.42
C ALA A 52 11.74 -11.50 -48.19
N ARG A 53 11.28 -11.11 -46.99
CA ARG A 53 11.85 -11.54 -45.71
C ARG A 53 11.90 -13.07 -45.70
N ALA A 54 13.08 -13.63 -45.47
CA ALA A 54 13.26 -15.06 -45.31
C ALA A 54 12.75 -15.48 -43.91
N ASP A 55 11.44 -15.61 -43.78
CA ASP A 55 10.79 -16.20 -42.61
C ASP A 55 10.44 -17.66 -42.93
N ALA A 56 10.87 -18.60 -42.09
CA ALA A 56 10.61 -20.02 -42.28
C ALA A 56 9.45 -20.48 -41.38
N THR A 57 8.33 -20.89 -41.98
CA THR A 57 7.19 -21.45 -41.25
C THR A 57 7.43 -22.95 -41.02
N ARG A 58 7.47 -23.38 -39.76
CA ARG A 58 7.55 -24.82 -39.39
C ARG A 58 6.31 -25.22 -38.59
N GLY A 59 5.82 -26.44 -38.81
CA GLY A 59 4.76 -27.02 -37.99
C GLY A 59 5.34 -27.59 -36.71
N SER A 60 4.93 -27.09 -35.55
CA SER A 60 5.19 -27.75 -34.26
C SER A 60 4.00 -28.66 -33.94
N GLY A 61 4.20 -29.97 -34.08
CA GLY A 61 3.22 -30.98 -33.67
C GLY A 61 3.59 -31.53 -32.30
N ASP A 62 2.90 -31.08 -31.24
CA ASP A 62 2.94 -31.76 -29.96
C ASP A 62 1.88 -32.88 -29.96
N ALA A 63 2.34 -34.13 -29.90
CA ALA A 63 1.47 -35.31 -29.85
C ALA A 63 0.78 -35.52 -28.48
N ASN A 64 1.05 -34.64 -27.51
CA ASN A 64 0.40 -34.63 -26.19
C ASN A 64 -0.74 -33.61 -26.19
N GLY A 65 -1.94 -34.04 -26.56
CA GLY A 65 -3.12 -33.18 -26.55
C GLY A 65 -3.48 -32.65 -25.15
N GLU A 66 -3.89 -31.38 -25.06
CA GLU A 66 -4.51 -30.82 -23.86
C GLU A 66 -5.89 -31.47 -23.64
N LYS A 67 -6.16 -31.91 -22.42
CA LYS A 67 -7.50 -32.37 -21.99
C LYS A 67 -8.35 -31.14 -21.64
N ARG A 68 -8.98 -30.50 -22.61
CA ARG A 68 -9.97 -29.44 -22.35
C ARG A 68 -11.38 -30.05 -22.29
N ARG A 69 -12.05 -29.90 -21.13
CA ARG A 69 -13.45 -30.37 -20.91
C ARG A 69 -13.65 -31.86 -21.25
N GLY A 70 -12.69 -32.71 -20.92
CA GLY A 70 -12.79 -34.16 -21.13
C GLY A 70 -12.62 -34.64 -22.58
N LYS A 71 -12.35 -33.75 -23.55
CA LYS A 71 -11.98 -34.11 -24.92
C LYS A 71 -10.49 -33.93 -25.13
N PHE A 72 -9.85 -34.89 -25.81
CA PHE A 72 -8.50 -34.74 -26.33
C PHE A 72 -8.55 -33.87 -27.58
N THR A 73 -7.90 -32.72 -27.52
CA THR A 73 -7.72 -31.84 -28.69
C THR A 73 -6.24 -31.77 -29.03
N SER A 74 -5.86 -32.15 -30.26
CA SER A 74 -4.54 -31.86 -30.80
C SER A 74 -4.51 -30.42 -31.29
N SER A 75 -3.66 -29.58 -30.70
CA SER A 75 -3.38 -28.24 -31.19
C SER A 75 -2.16 -28.28 -32.10
N LEU A 76 -2.38 -28.03 -33.39
CA LEU A 76 -1.30 -27.75 -34.35
C LEU A 76 -1.19 -26.24 -34.48
N ALA A 77 -0.08 -25.68 -33.98
CA ALA A 77 0.27 -24.29 -34.18
C ALA A 77 1.41 -24.19 -35.21
N SER A 78 1.32 -23.21 -36.11
CA SER A 78 2.44 -22.85 -36.98
C SER A 78 3.38 -21.93 -36.21
N SER A 79 4.61 -22.36 -35.97
CA SER A 79 5.66 -21.53 -35.37
C SER A 79 6.49 -20.91 -36.49
N THR A 80 6.45 -19.59 -36.59
CA THR A 80 7.29 -18.86 -37.56
C THR A 80 8.63 -18.56 -36.90
N VAL A 81 9.70 -19.08 -37.50
CA VAL A 81 11.05 -18.86 -37.01
C VAL A 81 11.66 -17.71 -37.82
N GLN A 82 12.07 -16.65 -37.13
CA GLN A 82 12.54 -15.40 -37.70
C GLN A 82 14.06 -15.41 -37.88
N SER A 83 14.52 -14.75 -38.94
CA SER A 83 15.94 -14.53 -39.22
C SER A 83 16.55 -13.37 -38.42
N ILE A 84 15.72 -12.52 -37.81
CA ILE A 84 16.13 -11.33 -37.05
C ILE A 84 15.40 -11.34 -35.70
N CYS A 85 16.10 -11.77 -34.64
CA CYS A 85 15.71 -11.45 -33.25
C CYS A 85 16.79 -10.55 -32.67
N PRO A 86 16.46 -9.39 -32.09
CA PRO A 86 17.46 -8.48 -31.54
C PRO A 86 18.23 -9.16 -30.39
N CYS A 87 19.56 -9.12 -30.46
CA CYS A 87 20.45 -9.70 -29.45
C CYS A 87 20.51 -8.86 -28.16
N ALA A 88 20.05 -7.60 -28.21
CA ALA A 88 20.01 -6.64 -27.11
C ALA A 88 21.37 -6.35 -26.45
N VAL A 89 22.45 -6.39 -27.25
CA VAL A 89 23.83 -6.08 -26.84
C VAL A 89 24.35 -4.86 -27.61
N THR A 90 25.02 -3.95 -26.91
CA THR A 90 25.55 -2.66 -27.41
C THR A 90 26.72 -2.80 -28.40
N SER A 91 27.44 -3.93 -28.38
CA SER A 91 28.68 -4.13 -29.16
C SER A 91 28.52 -4.56 -30.63
N THR A 92 27.30 -4.75 -31.14
CA THR A 92 27.09 -5.27 -32.51
C THR A 92 26.55 -4.21 -33.49
N ALA A 93 27.14 -4.12 -34.68
CA ALA A 93 26.81 -3.11 -35.71
C ALA A 93 25.42 -3.28 -36.38
N SER A 94 24.55 -4.17 -35.89
CA SER A 94 23.22 -4.49 -36.46
C SER A 94 22.06 -3.73 -35.78
N LEU A 95 22.34 -2.53 -35.26
CA LEU A 95 21.55 -1.79 -34.27
C LEU A 95 20.40 -0.89 -34.82
N LEU A 96 19.68 -1.29 -35.86
CA LEU A 96 18.67 -0.38 -36.46
C LEU A 96 17.20 -0.60 -36.06
N LEU A 97 16.85 -1.59 -35.22
CA LEU A 97 15.42 -1.96 -35.04
C LEU A 97 14.99 -2.50 -33.65
N SER A 98 15.55 -2.08 -32.51
CA SER A 98 15.02 -2.54 -31.21
C SER A 98 14.74 -1.43 -30.19
N ASP A 99 13.46 -1.25 -29.85
CA ASP A 99 12.94 -0.55 -28.65
C ASP A 99 13.17 -1.33 -27.33
N GLY A 100 14.21 -2.18 -27.28
CA GLY A 100 14.47 -3.12 -26.17
C GLY A 100 15.57 -2.64 -25.22
N LYS A 101 15.49 -3.08 -23.95
CA LYS A 101 16.53 -2.86 -22.93
C LYS A 101 17.83 -3.55 -23.34
N LEU A 102 18.91 -2.77 -23.45
CA LEU A 102 20.26 -3.24 -23.79
C LEU A 102 21.03 -3.62 -22.54
N LEU A 103 21.86 -4.67 -22.63
CA LEU A 103 22.79 -5.05 -21.58
C LEU A 103 23.99 -4.11 -21.52
N SER A 104 24.58 -3.95 -20.34
CA SER A 104 25.82 -3.19 -20.16
C SER A 104 27.01 -3.84 -20.88
N ASP A 105 27.91 -3.01 -21.43
CA ASP A 105 29.22 -3.45 -21.92
C ASP A 105 30.26 -3.60 -20.79
N ASP A 106 29.96 -3.08 -19.60
CA ASP A 106 30.85 -3.08 -18.41
C ASP A 106 30.73 -4.38 -17.58
N VAL A 107 30.64 -5.52 -18.27
CA VAL A 107 30.57 -6.84 -17.62
C VAL A 107 31.69 -7.74 -18.15
N THR A 108 32.18 -8.63 -17.30
CA THR A 108 33.27 -9.56 -17.68
C THR A 108 32.77 -10.74 -18.51
N HIS A 109 31.48 -11.06 -18.40
CA HIS A 109 30.81 -12.16 -19.09
C HIS A 109 29.29 -11.94 -19.05
N TYR A 110 28.57 -12.65 -19.92
CA TYR A 110 27.12 -12.80 -19.81
C TYR A 110 26.75 -14.12 -19.13
N VAL A 111 25.72 -14.11 -18.29
CA VAL A 111 25.22 -15.31 -17.62
C VAL A 111 23.88 -15.74 -18.21
N VAL A 112 23.76 -17.02 -18.54
CA VAL A 112 22.56 -17.65 -19.11
C VAL A 112 22.04 -18.71 -18.13
N PRO A 113 21.04 -18.39 -17.30
CA PRO A 113 20.48 -19.37 -16.38
C PRO A 113 19.56 -20.37 -17.10
N ASP A 114 19.77 -21.66 -16.83
CA ASP A 114 18.91 -22.74 -17.29
C ASP A 114 17.55 -22.73 -16.56
N CYS A 115 16.56 -23.43 -17.12
CA CYS A 115 15.19 -23.53 -16.59
C CYS A 115 15.15 -23.79 -15.08
N LYS A 116 15.91 -24.79 -14.60
CA LYS A 116 15.91 -25.19 -13.18
C LYS A 116 16.54 -24.12 -12.28
N VAL A 117 17.56 -23.42 -12.76
CA VAL A 117 18.21 -22.33 -12.02
C VAL A 117 17.27 -21.13 -11.89
N VAL A 118 16.60 -20.73 -12.97
CA VAL A 118 15.60 -19.65 -12.90
C VAL A 118 14.43 -20.04 -11.99
N GLN A 119 14.06 -21.31 -11.95
CA GLN A 119 12.95 -21.78 -11.12
C GLN A 119 13.26 -21.80 -9.62
N ASP A 120 14.48 -22.16 -9.25
CA ASP A 120 14.85 -22.45 -7.87
C ASP A 120 15.68 -21.34 -7.22
N TYR A 121 16.36 -20.53 -8.03
CA TYR A 121 17.30 -19.49 -7.56
C TYR A 121 16.99 -18.09 -8.12
N LEU A 122 15.76 -17.84 -8.60
CA LEU A 122 15.35 -16.50 -9.08
C LEU A 122 15.67 -15.39 -8.07
N GLU A 123 15.54 -15.70 -6.78
CA GLU A 123 15.77 -14.77 -5.68
C GLU A 123 17.24 -14.36 -5.54
N ILE A 124 18.17 -15.23 -5.96
CA ILE A 124 19.59 -14.90 -6.03
C ILE A 124 19.86 -14.09 -7.30
N LEU A 125 19.18 -14.42 -8.41
CA LEU A 125 19.27 -13.65 -9.67
C LEU A 125 18.64 -12.24 -9.57
N GLU A 126 17.99 -11.90 -8.45
CA GLU A 126 17.44 -10.57 -8.16
C GLU A 126 18.45 -9.60 -7.53
N PHE A 127 19.61 -10.09 -7.08
CA PHE A 127 20.66 -9.23 -6.53
C PHE A 127 21.19 -8.27 -7.61
N PRO A 128 21.17 -6.95 -7.37
CA PRO A 128 21.59 -5.96 -8.37
C PRO A 128 23.09 -6.04 -8.71
N GLU A 129 23.89 -6.70 -7.89
CA GLU A 129 25.30 -7.00 -8.14
C GLU A 129 25.47 -7.97 -9.32
N LEU A 130 24.51 -8.86 -9.56
CA LEU A 130 24.53 -9.81 -10.68
C LEU A 130 24.05 -9.11 -11.97
N LYS A 131 25.01 -8.63 -12.76
CA LYS A 131 24.79 -7.94 -14.04
C LYS A 131 24.96 -8.88 -15.25
N GLY A 132 24.51 -8.45 -16.42
CA GLY A 132 24.67 -9.20 -17.68
C GLY A 132 23.84 -10.49 -17.79
N ILE A 133 22.64 -10.54 -17.19
CA ILE A 133 21.82 -11.77 -17.18
C ILE A 133 20.95 -11.86 -18.46
N ILE A 134 21.07 -12.97 -19.20
CA ILE A 134 20.26 -13.26 -20.38
C ILE A 134 19.28 -14.39 -20.07
N PHE A 135 18.02 -14.03 -19.84
CA PHE A 135 16.95 -15.02 -19.69
C PHE A 135 16.50 -15.51 -21.07
N MET A 136 16.68 -16.80 -21.34
CA MET A 136 16.14 -17.41 -22.57
C MET A 136 14.62 -17.53 -22.47
N GLN A 137 13.91 -17.28 -23.58
CA GLN A 137 12.46 -17.45 -23.67
C GLN A 137 12.01 -18.82 -23.17
N THR A 138 12.74 -19.88 -23.51
CA THR A 138 12.50 -21.24 -23.02
C THR A 138 12.46 -21.31 -21.49
N ALA A 139 13.41 -20.67 -20.81
CA ALA A 139 13.46 -20.62 -19.34
C ALA A 139 12.30 -19.79 -18.76
N CYS A 140 11.99 -18.64 -19.36
CA CYS A 140 10.85 -17.81 -18.95
C CYS A 140 9.51 -18.56 -19.05
N GLN A 141 9.29 -19.27 -20.16
CA GLN A 141 8.09 -20.08 -20.36
C GLN A 141 8.03 -21.26 -19.38
N ALA A 142 9.15 -21.93 -19.11
CA ALA A 142 9.21 -23.00 -18.12
C ALA A 142 8.75 -22.52 -16.73
N VAL A 143 9.16 -21.31 -16.31
CA VAL A 143 8.67 -20.68 -15.06
C VAL A 143 7.16 -20.46 -15.10
N GLN A 144 6.63 -19.95 -16.21
CA GLN A 144 5.19 -19.72 -16.37
C GLN A 144 4.38 -21.01 -16.24
N HIS A 145 4.83 -22.09 -16.86
CA HIS A 145 4.13 -23.37 -16.85
C HIS A 145 4.24 -24.08 -15.49
N GLN A 146 5.40 -24.03 -14.82
CA GLN A 146 5.65 -24.83 -13.62
C GLN A 146 5.42 -24.09 -12.30
N LYS A 147 5.85 -22.82 -12.19
CA LYS A 147 5.70 -21.99 -10.97
C LYS A 147 4.48 -21.06 -11.04
N GLY A 148 3.84 -20.98 -12.21
CA GLY A 148 2.60 -20.25 -12.43
C GLY A 148 2.80 -18.75 -12.70
N ARG A 149 1.67 -18.06 -12.89
CA ARG A 149 1.63 -16.68 -13.41
C ARG A 149 2.26 -15.64 -12.48
N ARG A 150 2.22 -15.83 -11.16
CA ARG A 150 2.79 -14.88 -10.19
C ARG A 150 4.31 -14.79 -10.32
N GLN A 151 4.98 -15.94 -10.41
CA GLN A 151 6.44 -16.02 -10.50
C GLN A 151 6.93 -15.61 -11.89
N TYR A 152 6.16 -15.94 -12.92
CA TYR A 152 6.39 -15.37 -14.24
C TYR A 152 6.24 -13.84 -14.26
N ASN A 153 5.22 -13.29 -13.58
CA ASN A 153 5.08 -11.84 -13.45
C ASN A 153 6.23 -11.22 -12.64
N LYS A 154 6.75 -11.90 -11.62
CA LYS A 154 7.96 -11.46 -10.87
C LYS A 154 9.16 -11.37 -11.80
N LEU A 155 9.44 -12.42 -12.58
CA LEU A 155 10.48 -12.43 -13.60
C LEU A 155 10.25 -11.36 -14.68
N ARG A 156 9.01 -11.17 -15.12
CA ARG A 156 8.67 -10.13 -16.11
C ARG A 156 8.87 -8.71 -15.55
N ASN A 157 8.56 -8.51 -14.27
CA ASN A 157 8.81 -7.24 -13.60
C ASN A 157 10.31 -6.99 -13.46
N LEU A 158 11.10 -8.02 -13.11
CA LEU A 158 12.56 -7.97 -13.11
C LEU A 158 13.12 -7.55 -14.48
N LEU A 159 12.63 -8.16 -15.56
CA LEU A 159 13.02 -7.83 -16.94
C LEU A 159 12.65 -6.38 -17.34
N LYS A 160 11.52 -5.89 -16.86
CA LYS A 160 11.05 -4.51 -17.10
C LYS A 160 11.74 -3.47 -16.23
N ASP A 161 12.24 -3.89 -15.07
CA ASP A 161 12.91 -3.01 -14.12
C ASP A 161 14.24 -2.58 -14.70
N PRO A 162 14.44 -1.29 -14.99
CA PRO A 162 15.65 -0.85 -15.66
C PRO A 162 16.85 -0.78 -14.69
N ARG A 163 16.65 -1.03 -13.39
CA ARG A 163 17.70 -1.11 -12.35
C ARG A 163 18.50 -2.42 -12.39
N HIS A 164 17.91 -3.49 -12.93
CA HIS A 164 18.57 -4.80 -13.05
C HIS A 164 19.19 -4.93 -14.43
N ASP A 165 20.46 -5.30 -14.56
CA ASP A 165 21.08 -5.49 -15.87
C ASP A 165 20.77 -6.88 -16.43
N CYS A 166 19.54 -7.04 -16.93
CA CYS A 166 19.04 -8.29 -17.49
C CYS A 166 18.11 -8.07 -18.68
N THR A 167 18.10 -9.05 -19.58
CA THR A 167 17.26 -9.05 -20.80
C THR A 167 16.64 -10.42 -21.06
N VAL A 168 15.69 -10.46 -22.01
CA VAL A 168 15.08 -11.70 -22.49
C VAL A 168 15.41 -11.92 -23.96
N PHE A 169 15.85 -13.12 -24.30
CA PHE A 169 16.12 -13.50 -25.68
C PHE A 169 15.14 -14.55 -26.18
N ALA A 170 14.52 -14.27 -27.32
CA ALA A 170 13.53 -15.14 -27.97
C ALA A 170 14.19 -16.31 -28.71
N ASN A 171 14.89 -17.17 -27.99
CA ASN A 171 15.68 -18.28 -28.57
C ASN A 171 14.82 -19.26 -29.39
N GLU A 172 13.55 -19.46 -29.04
CA GLU A 172 12.68 -20.38 -29.77
C GLU A 172 12.18 -19.83 -31.11
N PHE A 173 12.14 -18.51 -31.25
CA PHE A 173 11.77 -17.85 -32.51
C PHE A 173 12.98 -17.52 -33.37
N HIS A 174 14.20 -17.72 -32.87
CA HIS A 174 15.41 -17.40 -33.61
C HIS A 174 15.91 -18.61 -34.44
N GLN A 175 16.08 -18.42 -35.75
CA GLN A 175 16.38 -19.50 -36.70
C GLN A 175 17.62 -20.33 -36.39
N ARG A 176 18.65 -19.70 -35.81
CA ARG A 176 19.90 -20.39 -35.48
C ARG A 176 19.95 -20.94 -34.06
N CYS A 177 19.02 -20.53 -33.20
CA CYS A 177 19.01 -20.93 -31.79
C CYS A 177 18.02 -22.06 -31.52
N TYR A 178 16.90 -22.11 -32.24
CA TYR A 178 15.88 -23.15 -32.04
C TYR A 178 16.34 -24.52 -32.53
N LEU A 179 16.29 -25.51 -31.64
CA LEU A 179 16.44 -26.93 -31.98
C LEU A 179 15.11 -27.68 -31.83
N PRO A 180 14.72 -28.53 -32.79
CA PRO A 180 13.54 -29.38 -32.62
C PRO A 180 13.79 -30.44 -31.54
N ARG A 181 12.71 -30.81 -30.84
CA ARG A 181 12.74 -31.89 -29.85
C ARG A 181 12.93 -33.24 -30.54
N GLU A 182 13.90 -34.01 -30.05
CA GLU A 182 14.24 -35.31 -30.61
C GLU A 182 13.25 -36.39 -30.14
N LYS A 183 13.13 -37.46 -30.94
CA LYS A 183 12.18 -38.53 -30.64
C LYS A 183 12.62 -39.29 -29.39
N GLY A 184 11.80 -39.24 -28.34
CA GLY A 184 12.09 -39.88 -27.05
C GLY A 184 12.85 -38.98 -26.06
N GLU A 185 13.21 -37.76 -26.45
CA GLU A 185 13.82 -36.76 -25.58
C GLU A 185 12.79 -36.23 -24.57
N SER A 186 13.16 -36.06 -23.29
CA SER A 186 12.29 -35.41 -22.30
C SER A 186 12.17 -33.92 -22.59
N MET A 187 11.12 -33.28 -22.06
CA MET A 187 10.95 -31.83 -22.22
C MET A 187 12.12 -31.06 -21.59
N GLU A 188 12.56 -31.49 -20.40
CA GLU A 188 13.66 -30.87 -19.65
C GLU A 188 14.99 -30.95 -20.42
N LYS A 189 15.33 -32.13 -20.96
CA LYS A 189 16.56 -32.29 -21.76
C LYS A 189 16.55 -31.44 -23.02
N TRP A 190 15.40 -31.37 -23.69
CA TRP A 190 15.22 -30.49 -24.85
C TRP A 190 15.42 -29.02 -24.48
N GLN A 191 14.82 -28.56 -23.37
CA GLN A 191 14.94 -27.18 -22.90
C GLN A 191 16.40 -26.80 -22.61
N THR A 192 17.13 -27.62 -21.85
CA THR A 192 18.55 -27.37 -21.52
C THR A 192 19.42 -27.36 -22.78
N ARG A 193 19.20 -28.29 -23.71
CA ARG A 193 19.91 -28.32 -25.01
C ARG A 193 19.64 -27.08 -25.86
N ASN A 194 18.38 -26.63 -25.89
CA ASN A 194 17.98 -25.45 -26.65
C ASN A 194 18.57 -24.16 -26.05
N ILE A 195 18.68 -24.08 -24.73
CA ILE A 195 19.33 -22.98 -24.01
C ILE A 195 20.84 -22.95 -24.28
N TYR A 196 21.51 -24.11 -24.24
CA TYR A 196 22.93 -24.21 -24.58
C TYR A 196 23.22 -23.74 -26.01
N ASN A 197 22.44 -24.20 -26.98
CA ASN A 197 22.61 -23.80 -28.38
C ASN A 197 22.44 -22.27 -28.57
N ALA A 198 21.50 -21.66 -27.83
CA ALA A 198 21.34 -20.21 -27.81
C ALA A 198 22.54 -19.49 -27.16
N ALA A 199 23.10 -20.03 -26.07
CA ALA A 199 24.30 -19.49 -25.44
C ALA A 199 25.52 -19.53 -26.37
N ALA A 200 25.74 -20.65 -27.06
CA ALA A 200 26.78 -20.79 -28.07
C ALA A 200 26.60 -19.84 -29.25
N TRP A 201 25.35 -19.65 -29.69
CA TRP A 201 25.04 -18.65 -30.71
C TRP A 201 25.38 -17.23 -30.23
N TYR A 202 25.03 -16.87 -29.00
CA TYR A 202 25.33 -15.54 -28.43
C TYR A 202 26.82 -15.24 -28.41
N HIS A 203 27.63 -16.17 -27.92
CA HIS A 203 29.08 -16.04 -27.90
C HIS A 203 29.64 -15.77 -29.30
N ASN A 204 29.23 -16.58 -30.28
CA ASN A 204 29.66 -16.44 -31.67
C ASN A 204 29.13 -15.16 -32.33
N HIS A 205 27.93 -14.72 -31.96
CA HIS A 205 27.32 -13.48 -32.46
C HIS A 205 28.08 -12.24 -31.95
N CYS A 206 28.58 -12.27 -30.72
CA CYS A 206 29.47 -11.27 -30.14
C CYS A 206 30.92 -11.38 -30.64
N LEU A 207 31.16 -12.07 -31.77
CA LEU A 207 32.49 -12.28 -32.38
C LEU A 207 33.52 -12.90 -31.42
N GLY A 208 33.06 -13.68 -30.43
CA GLY A 208 33.92 -14.27 -29.39
C GLY A 208 34.56 -13.26 -28.44
N GLN A 209 34.09 -12.00 -28.42
CA GLN A 209 34.65 -10.95 -27.56
C GLN A 209 34.13 -11.02 -26.11
N MET A 210 32.94 -11.58 -25.92
CA MET A 210 32.28 -11.66 -24.61
C MET A 210 32.03 -13.13 -24.23
N PRO A 211 32.68 -13.64 -23.17
CA PRO A 211 32.42 -15.00 -22.67
C PRO A 211 30.97 -15.16 -22.21
N VAL A 212 30.43 -16.37 -22.39
CA VAL A 212 29.08 -16.72 -21.93
C VAL A 212 29.17 -17.85 -20.91
N VAL A 213 28.54 -17.66 -19.75
CA VAL A 213 28.48 -18.66 -18.67
C VAL A 213 27.05 -19.17 -18.55
N MET A 214 26.80 -20.40 -18.98
CA MET A 214 25.55 -21.09 -18.73
C MET A 214 25.58 -21.74 -17.35
N VAL A 215 24.57 -21.42 -16.52
CA VAL A 215 24.43 -22.02 -15.19
C VAL A 215 23.28 -23.01 -15.15
N THR A 216 23.54 -24.25 -14.74
CA THR A 216 22.56 -25.34 -14.69
C THR A 216 22.78 -26.26 -13.49
N GLU A 217 21.73 -26.96 -13.06
CA GLU A 217 21.80 -28.03 -12.05
C GLU A 217 21.73 -29.43 -12.70
N ASP A 218 21.84 -29.51 -14.03
CA ASP A 218 21.92 -30.76 -14.77
C ASP A 218 23.39 -31.20 -14.93
N GLU A 219 23.78 -32.20 -14.13
CA GLU A 219 25.13 -32.81 -14.13
C GLU A 219 25.47 -33.51 -15.46
N ASP A 220 24.49 -33.99 -16.22
CA ASP A 220 24.73 -34.55 -17.56
C ASP A 220 25.08 -33.41 -18.53
N ALA A 221 24.36 -32.29 -18.46
CA ALA A 221 24.62 -31.12 -19.29
C ALA A 221 25.99 -30.49 -19.01
N ILE A 222 26.40 -30.39 -17.74
CA ILE A 222 27.73 -29.88 -17.35
C ILE A 222 28.83 -30.75 -17.97
N ARG A 223 28.70 -32.08 -17.87
CA ARG A 223 29.71 -33.02 -18.41
C ARG A 223 29.77 -33.00 -19.94
N GLN A 224 28.62 -32.88 -20.60
CA GLN A 224 28.54 -32.87 -22.06
C GLN A 224 29.05 -31.57 -22.64
N TYR A 225 28.51 -30.44 -22.18
CA TYR A 225 28.67 -29.14 -22.83
C TYR A 225 29.80 -28.28 -22.27
N GLY A 226 30.36 -28.63 -21.10
CA GLY A 226 31.32 -27.80 -20.36
C GLY A 226 32.58 -27.42 -21.14
N ASN A 227 32.98 -28.20 -22.14
CA ASN A 227 34.13 -27.95 -23.01
C ASN A 227 33.79 -28.00 -24.51
N GLU A 228 32.51 -27.99 -24.89
CA GLU A 228 32.10 -28.23 -26.29
C GLU A 228 32.29 -26.99 -27.18
N THR A 229 32.07 -25.79 -26.65
CA THR A 229 32.28 -24.52 -27.39
C THR A 229 33.27 -23.65 -26.62
N GLU A 230 34.38 -23.27 -27.26
CA GLU A 230 35.37 -22.37 -26.67
C GLU A 230 34.75 -21.00 -26.37
N GLY A 231 34.92 -20.51 -25.14
CA GLY A 231 34.32 -19.25 -24.65
C GLY A 231 32.88 -19.37 -24.11
N VAL A 232 32.30 -20.57 -24.14
CA VAL A 232 31.03 -20.89 -23.46
C VAL A 232 31.31 -21.87 -22.32
N PHE A 233 31.08 -21.44 -21.08
CA PHE A 233 31.30 -22.25 -19.89
C PHE A 233 29.98 -22.77 -19.35
N VAL A 234 29.87 -24.07 -19.12
CA VAL A 234 28.68 -24.68 -18.49
C VAL A 234 29.07 -25.18 -17.10
N ILE A 235 28.53 -24.54 -16.06
CA ILE A 235 28.89 -24.82 -14.67
C ILE A 235 27.66 -24.87 -13.77
N SER A 236 27.81 -25.46 -12.59
CA SER A 236 26.76 -25.43 -11.56
C SER A 236 26.56 -24.01 -11.02
N PHE A 237 25.36 -23.72 -10.52
CA PHE A 237 25.09 -22.38 -9.97
C PHE A 237 25.94 -22.09 -8.73
N LYS A 238 26.25 -23.13 -7.94
CA LYS A 238 27.20 -23.02 -6.82
C LYS A 238 28.58 -22.56 -7.29
N ASN A 239 29.15 -23.24 -8.30
CA ASN A 239 30.48 -22.91 -8.79
C ASN A 239 30.51 -21.51 -9.42
N TYR A 240 29.40 -21.08 -10.04
CA TYR A 240 29.27 -19.72 -10.53
C TYR A 240 29.38 -18.68 -9.41
N LEU A 241 28.65 -18.85 -8.31
CA LEU A 241 28.74 -17.96 -7.15
C LEU A 241 30.14 -17.96 -6.52
N ASP A 242 30.72 -19.15 -6.31
CA ASP A 242 32.04 -19.29 -5.69
C ASP A 242 33.16 -18.64 -6.54
N ASN A 243 33.08 -18.78 -7.87
CA ASN A 243 34.14 -18.33 -8.77
C ASN A 243 34.05 -16.83 -9.12
N PHE A 244 32.84 -16.33 -9.39
CA PHE A 244 32.65 -14.96 -9.89
C PHE A 244 32.23 -13.99 -8.80
N TRP A 245 31.65 -14.47 -7.69
CA TRP A 245 31.05 -13.64 -6.66
C TRP A 245 31.42 -14.02 -5.22
N PRO A 246 32.67 -14.44 -4.91
CA PRO A 246 33.02 -14.98 -3.59
C PRO A 246 32.76 -14.03 -2.41
N ASP A 247 32.79 -12.72 -2.67
CA ASP A 247 32.55 -11.68 -1.67
C ASP A 247 31.05 -11.40 -1.42
N LEU A 248 30.15 -11.90 -2.27
CA LEU A 248 28.71 -11.72 -2.15
C LEU A 248 28.12 -12.71 -1.14
N LYS A 249 28.47 -12.52 0.14
CA LYS A 249 28.12 -13.43 1.25
C LYS A 249 26.62 -13.68 1.36
N ALA A 250 25.79 -12.64 1.16
CA ALA A 250 24.34 -12.76 1.23
C ALA A 250 23.78 -13.76 0.20
N ALA A 251 24.32 -13.78 -1.03
CA ALA A 251 23.92 -14.73 -2.06
C ALA A 251 24.34 -16.17 -1.71
N HIS A 252 25.52 -16.35 -1.11
CA HIS A 252 26.02 -17.65 -0.67
C HIS A 252 25.19 -18.24 0.48
N GLU A 253 24.85 -17.40 1.47
CA GLU A 253 23.98 -17.78 2.58
C GLU A 253 22.59 -18.18 2.10
N LEU A 254 22.00 -17.40 1.20
CA LEU A 254 20.70 -17.70 0.59
C LEU A 254 20.75 -19.01 -0.23
N PHE A 255 21.80 -19.20 -1.04
CA PHE A 255 21.99 -20.44 -1.81
C PHE A 255 22.04 -21.66 -0.89
N GLY A 256 22.85 -21.60 0.18
CA GLY A 256 22.95 -22.67 1.16
C GLY A 256 21.60 -22.99 1.82
N SER A 257 20.83 -21.96 2.17
CA SER A 257 19.50 -22.14 2.77
C SER A 257 18.49 -22.78 1.82
N ILE A 258 18.44 -22.36 0.56
CA ILE A 258 17.54 -22.93 -0.46
C ILE A 258 17.90 -24.41 -0.72
N VAL A 259 19.18 -24.73 -0.90
CA VAL A 259 19.62 -26.12 -1.14
C VAL A 259 19.26 -27.03 0.02
N GLN A 260 19.46 -26.56 1.27
CA GLN A 260 19.09 -27.32 2.45
C GLN A 260 17.58 -27.58 2.51
N ALA A 261 16.76 -26.54 2.33
CA ALA A 261 15.29 -26.67 2.35
C ALA A 261 14.77 -27.67 1.31
N ARG A 262 15.39 -27.71 0.12
CA ARG A 262 15.02 -28.66 -0.95
C ARG A 262 15.34 -30.10 -0.61
N ARG A 263 16.56 -30.40 -0.15
CA ARG A 263 16.98 -31.76 0.22
C ARG A 263 16.05 -32.38 1.26
N GLU A 264 15.57 -31.55 2.18
CA GLU A 264 14.67 -32.01 3.22
C GLU A 264 13.25 -32.26 2.74
N ARG A 265 12.74 -31.45 1.80
CA ARG A 265 11.45 -31.72 1.15
C ARG A 265 11.45 -33.09 0.49
N GLU A 266 12.53 -33.45 -0.19
CA GLU A 266 12.67 -34.76 -0.84
C GLU A 266 12.66 -35.89 0.19
N SER A 267 13.37 -35.73 1.31
CA SER A 267 13.37 -36.72 2.41
C SER A 267 11.98 -36.88 3.07
N GLU A 268 11.27 -35.78 3.36
CA GLU A 268 9.95 -35.83 4.03
C GLU A 268 8.87 -36.49 3.15
N SER A 269 8.99 -36.38 1.83
CA SER A 269 8.07 -37.02 0.89
C SER A 269 8.15 -38.55 0.89
N GLN A 270 9.27 -39.12 1.33
CA GLN A 270 9.53 -40.57 1.31
C GLN A 270 9.17 -41.27 2.62
N GLU A 271 9.17 -40.56 3.75
CA GLU A 271 9.08 -41.18 5.09
C GLU A 271 7.69 -41.16 5.75
N ASN A 272 6.72 -40.38 5.24
CA ASN A 272 5.49 -40.08 5.99
C ASN A 272 4.21 -40.72 5.37
N HIS A 273 3.60 -41.68 6.08
CA HIS A 273 2.41 -42.43 5.62
C HIS A 273 1.05 -41.92 6.15
N GLY A 274 1.00 -40.84 6.95
CA GLY A 274 -0.24 -40.23 7.45
C GLY A 274 -0.43 -38.78 6.98
N LYS A 275 -1.63 -38.43 6.47
CA LYS A 275 -1.96 -37.05 6.05
C LYS A 275 -2.57 -36.27 7.21
N GLU A 276 -1.95 -35.16 7.60
CA GLU A 276 -2.47 -34.23 8.62
C GLU A 276 -3.63 -33.38 8.07
N TYR A 277 -3.57 -33.05 6.77
CA TYR A 277 -4.56 -32.24 6.07
C TYR A 277 -5.09 -32.93 4.81
N PRO A 278 -6.33 -32.65 4.39
CA PRO A 278 -6.86 -33.15 3.13
C PRO A 278 -6.16 -32.51 1.92
N GLU A 279 -6.04 -33.26 0.82
CA GLU A 279 -5.50 -32.70 -0.42
C GLU A 279 -6.42 -31.61 -0.98
N HIS A 280 -5.81 -30.63 -1.64
CA HIS A 280 -6.58 -29.63 -2.39
C HIS A 280 -7.14 -30.25 -3.66
N LEU A 281 -8.36 -29.86 -4.04
CA LEU A 281 -8.96 -30.34 -5.28
C LEU A 281 -8.20 -29.80 -6.50
N PRO A 282 -8.15 -30.54 -7.62
CA PRO A 282 -7.59 -30.05 -8.88
C PRO A 282 -8.26 -28.77 -9.34
N VAL A 283 -7.51 -27.88 -9.98
CA VAL A 283 -7.98 -26.55 -10.42
C VAL A 283 -9.22 -26.66 -11.31
N GLU A 284 -9.29 -27.67 -12.17
CA GLU A 284 -10.42 -27.89 -13.07
C GLU A 284 -11.72 -28.21 -12.31
N VAL A 285 -11.61 -28.94 -11.20
CA VAL A 285 -12.74 -29.27 -10.32
C VAL A 285 -13.18 -28.04 -9.53
N LEU A 286 -12.22 -27.24 -9.05
CA LEU A 286 -12.50 -25.97 -8.38
C LEU A 286 -13.25 -25.02 -9.32
N GLU A 287 -12.76 -24.82 -10.55
CA GLU A 287 -13.42 -23.96 -11.54
C GLU A 287 -14.82 -24.45 -11.92
N ALA A 288 -15.00 -25.76 -12.11
CA ALA A 288 -16.30 -26.33 -12.40
C ALA A 288 -17.29 -26.14 -11.24
N GLY A 289 -16.83 -26.34 -10.00
CA GLY A 289 -17.65 -26.16 -8.80
C GLY A 289 -17.99 -24.69 -8.50
N ILE A 290 -17.09 -23.75 -8.82
CA ILE A 290 -17.39 -22.31 -8.75
C ILE A 290 -18.45 -21.94 -9.78
N LYS A 291 -18.30 -22.40 -11.04
CA LYS A 291 -19.28 -22.13 -12.11
C LYS A 291 -20.66 -22.75 -11.84
N SER A 292 -20.71 -23.88 -11.14
CA SER A 292 -21.97 -24.52 -10.75
C SER A 292 -22.56 -23.96 -9.46
N GLY A 293 -21.92 -22.97 -8.81
CA GLY A 293 -22.34 -22.42 -7.51
C GLY A 293 -22.14 -23.36 -6.32
N ARG A 294 -21.52 -24.53 -6.50
CA ARG A 294 -21.25 -25.49 -5.41
C ARG A 294 -20.16 -24.97 -4.47
N TYR A 295 -19.17 -24.27 -5.03
CA TYR A 295 -18.07 -23.71 -4.27
C TYR A 295 -18.04 -22.19 -4.40
N LEU A 296 -17.58 -21.55 -3.33
CA LEU A 296 -17.49 -20.09 -3.25
C LEU A 296 -16.02 -19.67 -3.20
N GLN A 297 -15.67 -18.61 -3.94
CA GLN A 297 -14.32 -18.05 -3.97
C GLN A 297 -14.24 -16.76 -3.16
N GLY A 298 -13.19 -16.59 -2.39
CA GLY A 298 -12.96 -15.36 -1.64
C GLY A 298 -11.56 -15.24 -1.06
N ALA A 299 -11.26 -14.08 -0.49
CA ALA A 299 -10.00 -13.82 0.22
C ALA A 299 -10.11 -14.24 1.69
N LEU A 300 -9.13 -15.02 2.17
CA LEU A 300 -9.07 -15.48 3.54
C LEU A 300 -8.50 -14.40 4.48
N ASN A 301 -9.22 -14.10 5.54
CA ASN A 301 -8.84 -13.18 6.60
C ASN A 301 -8.79 -13.92 7.94
N VAL A 302 -7.59 -14.36 8.35
CA VAL A 302 -7.35 -14.98 9.66
C VAL A 302 -7.51 -13.96 10.79
N ASN A 303 -8.24 -14.31 11.85
CA ASN A 303 -8.43 -13.46 13.02
C ASN A 303 -7.10 -13.29 13.79
N LYS A 304 -6.62 -12.05 13.97
CA LYS A 304 -5.35 -11.76 14.66
C LYS A 304 -5.34 -12.25 16.12
N HIS A 305 -6.48 -12.20 16.81
CA HIS A 305 -6.57 -12.57 18.22
C HIS A 305 -6.84 -14.06 18.44
N ARG A 306 -7.29 -14.78 17.39
CA ARG A 306 -7.67 -16.21 17.47
C ARG A 306 -7.20 -16.97 16.24
N ALA A 307 -5.94 -16.77 15.85
CA ALA A 307 -5.42 -17.22 14.57
C ALA A 307 -5.48 -18.74 14.35
N GLN A 308 -5.48 -19.55 15.41
CA GLN A 308 -5.60 -21.01 15.29
C GLN A 308 -7.04 -21.50 15.08
N LEU A 309 -8.01 -20.72 15.54
CA LEU A 309 -9.42 -21.13 15.59
C LEU A 309 -10.29 -20.43 14.54
N GLU A 310 -10.08 -19.14 14.28
CA GLU A 310 -11.01 -18.35 13.47
C GLU A 310 -10.32 -17.72 12.26
N ALA A 311 -10.91 -17.95 11.10
CA ALA A 311 -10.66 -17.18 9.90
C ALA A 311 -11.97 -16.92 9.16
N PHE A 312 -12.01 -15.88 8.33
CA PHE A 312 -13.19 -15.50 7.58
C PHE A 312 -12.85 -15.43 6.10
N VAL A 313 -13.76 -15.89 5.24
CA VAL A 313 -13.60 -15.74 3.78
C VAL A 313 -14.55 -14.67 3.30
N ARG A 314 -13.97 -13.60 2.76
CA ARG A 314 -14.72 -12.52 2.12
C ARG A 314 -14.87 -12.83 0.64
N LEU A 315 -16.10 -13.01 0.19
CA LEU A 315 -16.43 -13.35 -1.19
C LEU A 315 -15.93 -12.26 -2.16
N GLN A 316 -15.37 -12.68 -3.29
CA GLN A 316 -14.92 -11.78 -4.36
C GLN A 316 -15.76 -11.98 -5.62
N GLY A 317 -16.27 -10.89 -6.21
CA GLY A 317 -16.62 -10.87 -7.64
C GLY A 317 -17.91 -11.57 -8.08
N ILE A 318 -18.90 -11.77 -7.21
CA ILE A 318 -20.26 -12.11 -7.68
C ILE A 318 -21.01 -10.81 -7.91
N GLY A 319 -21.10 -10.39 -9.18
CA GLY A 319 -21.90 -9.24 -9.56
C GLY A 319 -23.36 -9.49 -9.18
N SER A 320 -23.83 -8.80 -8.13
CA SER A 320 -25.19 -8.33 -7.84
C SER A 320 -26.42 -9.23 -8.18
N LYS A 321 -26.26 -10.51 -8.50
CA LYS A 321 -27.36 -11.40 -8.93
C LYS A 321 -27.66 -12.55 -7.98
N ASP A 322 -26.74 -12.93 -7.10
CA ASP A 322 -27.01 -13.89 -6.02
C ASP A 322 -26.92 -13.19 -4.66
N THR A 323 -28.09 -12.78 -4.18
CA THR A 323 -28.35 -11.99 -2.97
C THR A 323 -28.31 -12.79 -1.66
N GLU A 324 -28.02 -14.09 -1.69
CA GLU A 324 -28.29 -14.95 -0.51
C GLU A 324 -27.22 -14.89 0.59
N LEU A 325 -25.97 -14.55 0.28
CA LEU A 325 -24.88 -14.48 1.27
C LEU A 325 -24.28 -13.08 1.31
N GLN A 326 -25.01 -12.16 1.95
CA GLN A 326 -24.51 -10.83 2.25
C GLN A 326 -23.47 -10.81 3.38
N SER A 327 -23.08 -11.94 3.97
CA SER A 327 -22.19 -12.05 5.14
C SER A 327 -20.91 -12.86 4.86
N ASP A 328 -19.85 -12.59 5.63
CA ASP A 328 -18.57 -13.31 5.54
C ASP A 328 -18.75 -14.79 5.97
N ILE A 329 -17.97 -15.72 5.39
CA ILE A 329 -18.02 -17.16 5.76
C ILE A 329 -16.98 -17.47 6.84
N LEU A 330 -17.40 -18.06 7.95
CA LEU A 330 -16.51 -18.52 9.03
C LEU A 330 -15.81 -19.83 8.64
N ILE A 331 -14.50 -19.86 8.83
CA ILE A 331 -13.65 -21.05 8.73
C ILE A 331 -13.13 -21.35 10.13
N TYR A 332 -13.69 -22.38 10.74
CA TYR A 332 -13.40 -22.73 12.14
C TYR A 332 -12.37 -23.85 12.26
N GLY A 333 -11.17 -23.52 12.75
CA GLY A 333 -10.07 -24.42 13.04
C GLY A 333 -9.07 -24.61 11.90
N ALA A 334 -7.83 -24.94 12.25
CA ALA A 334 -6.73 -25.14 11.30
C ALA A 334 -7.02 -26.21 10.23
N LYS A 335 -7.71 -27.31 10.59
CA LYS A 335 -8.06 -28.38 9.65
C LYS A 335 -9.04 -27.91 8.57
N ALA A 336 -10.07 -27.15 8.95
CA ALA A 336 -11.02 -26.56 8.00
C ALA A 336 -10.37 -25.47 7.14
N ARG A 337 -9.38 -24.74 7.69
CA ARG A 337 -8.56 -23.77 6.93
C ARG A 337 -7.63 -24.42 5.91
N ASN A 338 -7.27 -25.70 6.11
CA ASN A 338 -6.60 -26.56 5.14
C ASN A 338 -5.38 -25.91 4.45
N ARG A 339 -4.33 -25.63 5.22
CA ARG A 339 -3.04 -25.07 4.76
C ARG A 339 -3.12 -23.71 4.04
N ALA A 340 -4.24 -23.00 4.15
CA ALA A 340 -4.37 -21.63 3.67
C ALA A 340 -3.89 -20.61 4.71
N ILE A 341 -3.27 -19.52 4.24
CA ILE A 341 -2.67 -18.45 5.05
C ILE A 341 -3.43 -17.14 4.83
N HIS A 342 -3.35 -16.22 5.79
CA HIS A 342 -3.95 -14.89 5.69
C HIS A 342 -3.62 -14.19 4.36
N GLY A 343 -4.67 -13.75 3.65
CA GLY A 343 -4.61 -13.08 2.37
C GLY A 343 -4.69 -13.99 1.15
N ASP A 344 -4.63 -15.32 1.31
CA ASP A 344 -4.81 -16.25 0.20
C ASP A 344 -6.22 -16.12 -0.41
N VAL A 345 -6.32 -16.30 -1.73
CA VAL A 345 -7.61 -16.47 -2.41
C VAL A 345 -7.94 -17.96 -2.43
N VAL A 346 -8.99 -18.32 -1.71
CA VAL A 346 -9.37 -19.70 -1.42
C VAL A 346 -10.73 -20.05 -2.01
N VAL A 347 -10.96 -21.34 -2.17
CA VAL A 347 -12.25 -21.92 -2.55
C VAL A 347 -12.82 -22.67 -1.36
N VAL A 348 -14.07 -22.38 -1.03
CA VAL A 348 -14.75 -22.88 0.17
C VAL A 348 -15.97 -23.70 -0.23
N GLU A 349 -16.15 -24.83 0.46
CA GLU A 349 -17.39 -25.60 0.49
C GLU A 349 -18.15 -25.24 1.77
N LEU A 350 -19.41 -24.83 1.66
CA LEU A 350 -20.27 -24.55 2.81
C LEU A 350 -20.59 -25.84 3.56
N LEU A 351 -20.60 -25.76 4.88
CA LEU A 351 -21.10 -26.83 5.74
C LEU A 351 -22.63 -26.77 5.81
N PRO A 352 -23.29 -27.90 6.12
CA PRO A 352 -24.72 -27.91 6.44
C PRO A 352 -25.06 -26.89 7.54
N VAL A 353 -26.25 -26.28 7.47
CA VAL A 353 -26.69 -25.22 8.40
C VAL A 353 -26.61 -25.63 9.88
N HIS A 354 -26.83 -26.91 10.20
CA HIS A 354 -26.74 -27.41 11.57
C HIS A 354 -25.30 -27.49 12.12
N GLU A 355 -24.28 -27.38 11.26
CA GLU A 355 -22.86 -27.32 11.65
C GLU A 355 -22.33 -25.88 11.72
N TRP A 356 -23.19 -24.89 11.45
CA TRP A 356 -22.80 -23.49 11.52
C TRP A 356 -22.47 -23.07 12.94
N LYS A 357 -21.40 -22.28 13.07
CA LYS A 357 -20.88 -21.80 14.35
C LYS A 357 -20.94 -20.29 14.42
N GLY A 358 -21.03 -19.76 15.64
CA GLY A 358 -20.92 -18.32 15.90
C GLY A 358 -19.49 -17.88 16.20
N ARG A 359 -19.29 -16.56 16.17
CA ARG A 359 -18.01 -15.91 16.51
C ARG A 359 -17.75 -15.96 18.01
N THR A 360 -16.50 -16.11 18.44
CA THR A 360 -16.17 -16.05 19.87
C THR A 360 -16.23 -14.61 20.40
N VAL A 361 -17.00 -14.37 21.46
CA VAL A 361 -17.22 -13.04 22.06
C VAL A 361 -16.28 -12.75 23.24
N ALA A 362 -15.50 -13.74 23.68
CA ALA A 362 -14.50 -13.57 24.74
C ALA A 362 -13.27 -12.80 24.27
N LEU A 363 -12.70 -11.95 25.14
CA LEU A 363 -11.35 -11.41 24.97
C LEU A 363 -10.35 -12.57 25.01
N CYS A 364 -9.28 -12.46 24.23
CA CYS A 364 -8.17 -13.39 24.28
C CYS A 364 -7.11 -12.81 25.23
N GLU A 365 -6.75 -13.52 26.29
CA GLU A 365 -5.69 -13.08 27.23
C GLU A 365 -4.29 -13.36 26.68
N ASN A 366 -4.10 -14.48 25.96
CA ASN A 366 -2.79 -14.98 25.57
C ASN A 366 -2.80 -15.76 24.23
N GLU A 367 -1.62 -15.84 23.62
CA GLU A 367 -1.30 -16.43 22.30
C GLU A 367 -1.63 -17.94 22.16
N THR A 368 -1.82 -18.65 23.27
CA THR A 368 -1.93 -20.13 23.34
C THR A 368 -3.27 -20.67 23.86
N GLU A 369 -4.30 -19.83 24.05
CA GLU A 369 -5.62 -20.32 24.48
C GLU A 369 -6.34 -21.07 23.35
N GLU A 370 -6.18 -22.40 23.32
CA GLU A 370 -6.74 -23.28 22.27
C GLU A 370 -8.25 -23.54 22.40
N LYS A 371 -8.88 -23.26 23.54
CA LYS A 371 -10.30 -23.55 23.77
C LYS A 371 -11.00 -22.46 24.58
N ALA A 372 -11.91 -21.73 23.94
CA ALA A 372 -12.94 -20.99 24.65
C ALA A 372 -14.08 -21.96 25.04
N PRO A 373 -14.69 -21.83 26.24
CA PRO A 373 -15.84 -22.62 26.64
C PRO A 373 -17.05 -22.38 25.71
N ALA A 374 -17.88 -23.40 25.49
CA ALA A 374 -18.98 -23.38 24.51
C ALA A 374 -19.97 -22.21 24.70
N ASP A 375 -20.14 -21.73 25.93
CA ASP A 375 -21.02 -20.61 26.32
C ASP A 375 -20.52 -19.21 25.91
N THR A 376 -19.48 -19.13 25.07
CA THR A 376 -18.86 -17.85 24.65
C THR A 376 -18.96 -17.55 23.16
N THR A 377 -19.77 -18.33 22.43
CA THR A 377 -20.00 -18.16 20.99
C THR A 377 -21.26 -17.32 20.73
N GLY A 378 -21.20 -16.40 19.76
CA GLY A 378 -22.33 -15.59 19.31
C GLY A 378 -23.27 -16.37 18.39
N ASP A 379 -24.14 -15.65 17.67
CA ASP A 379 -25.14 -16.28 16.80
C ASP A 379 -24.51 -17.11 15.67
N PRO A 380 -25.11 -18.26 15.29
CA PRO A 380 -24.63 -19.09 14.19
C PRO A 380 -24.53 -18.31 12.88
N MET A 381 -23.39 -18.42 12.19
CA MET A 381 -23.15 -17.76 10.90
C MET A 381 -22.68 -18.76 9.84
N PRO A 382 -22.81 -18.44 8.52
CA PRO A 382 -22.37 -19.32 7.45
C PRO A 382 -20.96 -19.84 7.69
N THR A 383 -20.82 -21.16 7.82
CA THR A 383 -19.55 -21.81 8.14
C THR A 383 -19.13 -22.74 7.00
N GLY A 384 -17.84 -22.75 6.66
CA GLY A 384 -17.31 -23.52 5.55
C GLY A 384 -15.94 -24.13 5.83
N LYS A 385 -15.46 -24.92 4.87
CA LYS A 385 -14.11 -25.49 4.85
C LYS A 385 -13.41 -25.19 3.52
N VAL A 386 -12.10 -24.94 3.57
CA VAL A 386 -11.27 -24.67 2.39
C VAL A 386 -10.97 -25.98 1.66
N VAL A 387 -11.38 -26.04 0.40
CA VAL A 387 -11.16 -27.21 -0.48
C VAL A 387 -10.04 -27.00 -1.50
N GLY A 388 -9.60 -25.75 -1.69
CA GLY A 388 -8.47 -25.42 -2.56
C GLY A 388 -8.02 -23.97 -2.44
N ILE A 389 -6.81 -23.70 -2.95
CA ILE A 389 -6.20 -22.36 -2.96
C ILE A 389 -5.99 -21.96 -4.42
N ILE A 390 -6.65 -20.89 -4.88
CA ILE A 390 -6.51 -20.37 -6.26
C ILE A 390 -5.24 -19.53 -6.36
N GLN A 391 -5.00 -18.68 -5.37
CA GLN A 391 -3.86 -17.76 -5.38
C GLN A 391 -3.28 -17.66 -3.97
N LYS A 392 -2.00 -18.01 -3.85
CA LYS A 392 -1.22 -17.84 -2.63
C LYS A 392 -0.75 -16.39 -2.49
N ASN A 393 -0.84 -15.84 -1.30
CA ASN A 393 -0.38 -14.52 -0.90
C ASN A 393 0.90 -14.59 -0.04
N TRP A 394 1.74 -15.59 -0.29
CA TRP A 394 3.03 -15.74 0.40
C TRP A 394 3.94 -14.55 0.10
N ARG A 395 4.67 -14.09 1.11
CA ARG A 395 5.55 -12.92 1.05
C ARG A 395 6.74 -13.15 1.98
N ASP A 396 7.59 -12.14 2.10
CA ASP A 396 8.62 -12.10 3.12
C ASP A 396 7.94 -11.98 4.49
N TYR A 397 8.30 -12.88 5.39
CA TYR A 397 7.80 -12.93 6.76
C TYR A 397 8.94 -12.64 7.72
N VAL A 398 8.70 -11.77 8.69
CA VAL A 398 9.62 -11.54 9.80
C VAL A 398 9.35 -12.62 10.85
N VAL A 399 10.40 -13.27 11.32
CA VAL A 399 10.34 -14.34 12.31
C VAL A 399 11.40 -14.13 13.39
N THR A 400 11.18 -14.81 14.51
CA THR A 400 12.15 -14.96 15.58
C THR A 400 12.44 -16.45 15.80
N PHE A 401 13.71 -16.78 15.99
CA PHE A 401 14.15 -18.15 16.34
C PHE A 401 13.85 -18.46 17.82
N PRO A 402 13.54 -19.72 18.18
CA PRO A 402 13.27 -20.09 19.56
C PRO A 402 14.47 -19.78 20.47
N SER A 403 14.18 -19.42 21.71
CA SER A 403 15.20 -19.15 22.74
C SER A 403 15.98 -20.43 23.10
N LYS A 404 17.08 -20.29 23.84
CA LYS A 404 17.89 -21.44 24.29
C LYS A 404 17.09 -22.41 25.16
N GLU A 405 16.19 -21.91 25.99
CA GLU A 405 15.32 -22.72 26.86
C GLU A 405 14.30 -23.51 26.05
N GLU A 406 13.67 -22.87 25.05
CA GLU A 406 12.74 -23.53 24.14
C GLU A 406 13.46 -24.53 23.22
N SER A 407 14.69 -24.24 22.81
CA SER A 407 15.51 -25.11 21.95
C SER A 407 15.91 -26.41 22.65
N GLN A 408 16.08 -26.42 23.98
CA GLN A 408 16.40 -27.65 24.73
C GLN A 408 15.24 -28.66 24.73
N SER A 409 14.00 -28.21 24.51
CA SER A 409 12.82 -29.07 24.37
C SER A 409 12.71 -29.74 22.99
N GLN A 410 13.41 -29.20 21.98
CA GLN A 410 13.49 -29.73 20.62
C GLN A 410 14.83 -30.48 20.50
N GLY A 411 14.80 -31.82 20.49
CA GLY A 411 15.98 -32.68 20.67
C GLY A 411 17.28 -32.28 19.94
N ARG A 412 18.43 -32.68 20.51
CA ARG A 412 19.82 -32.30 20.18
C ARG A 412 20.31 -32.40 18.73
N ASN A 413 19.50 -32.87 17.77
CA ASN A 413 19.88 -33.07 16.36
C ASN A 413 19.18 -32.10 15.38
N ALA A 414 18.68 -30.96 15.85
CA ALA A 414 17.79 -30.11 15.08
C ALA A 414 18.52 -29.22 14.05
N GLN A 415 18.90 -29.78 12.89
CA GLN A 415 19.05 -28.94 11.68
C GLN A 415 17.74 -28.22 11.34
N LYS A 416 16.59 -28.77 11.79
CA LYS A 416 15.22 -28.24 11.59
C LYS A 416 14.75 -27.48 12.83
N VAL A 417 14.48 -26.19 12.67
CA VAL A 417 14.01 -25.31 13.74
C VAL A 417 12.66 -24.72 13.38
N LEU A 418 11.72 -24.72 14.34
CA LEU A 418 10.44 -24.03 14.19
C LEU A 418 10.59 -22.57 14.61
N VAL A 419 10.49 -21.66 13.65
CA VAL A 419 10.54 -20.21 13.88
C VAL A 419 9.12 -19.65 14.03
N THR A 420 9.00 -18.60 14.85
CA THR A 420 7.71 -17.96 15.14
C THR A 420 7.59 -16.66 14.34
N PRO A 421 6.60 -16.52 13.43
CA PRO A 421 6.34 -15.26 12.73
C PRO A 421 5.94 -14.12 13.64
N TRP A 422 6.33 -12.92 13.25
CA TRP A 422 5.96 -11.67 13.93
C TRP A 422 4.44 -11.43 13.88
N ASP A 423 3.81 -11.71 12.73
CA ASP A 423 2.35 -11.67 12.57
C ASP A 423 1.70 -12.98 13.05
N TYR A 424 0.92 -12.90 14.13
CA TYR A 424 0.16 -14.00 14.73
C TYR A 424 -0.73 -14.78 13.75
N ARG A 425 -1.15 -14.15 12.66
CA ARG A 425 -2.02 -14.77 11.65
C ARG A 425 -1.29 -15.82 10.81
N ILE A 426 0.04 -15.85 10.87
CA ILE A 426 0.90 -16.75 10.13
C ILE A 426 1.31 -17.91 11.06
N PRO A 427 1.15 -19.17 10.65
CA PRO A 427 1.59 -20.32 11.44
C PRO A 427 3.11 -20.36 11.57
N LYS A 428 3.63 -21.05 12.60
CA LYS A 428 5.07 -21.32 12.75
C LYS A 428 5.63 -21.96 11.47
N ILE A 429 6.84 -21.57 11.11
CA ILE A 429 7.50 -22.02 9.87
C ILE A 429 8.67 -22.91 10.26
N ARG A 430 8.84 -24.05 9.57
CA ARG A 430 10.02 -24.91 9.74
C ARG A 430 11.13 -24.40 8.82
N ILE A 431 12.27 -24.08 9.40
CA ILE A 431 13.46 -23.59 8.70
C ILE A 431 14.62 -24.52 9.03
N SER A 432 15.48 -24.74 8.04
CA SER A 432 16.66 -25.57 8.23
C SER A 432 17.94 -24.78 8.09
N THR A 433 18.67 -24.67 9.20
CA THR A 433 19.86 -23.82 9.30
C THR A 433 20.82 -24.32 10.37
N GLN A 434 22.11 -24.15 10.12
CA GLN A 434 23.17 -24.41 11.08
C GLN A 434 23.46 -23.20 11.98
N GLN A 435 22.93 -22.02 11.64
CA GLN A 435 23.18 -20.75 12.32
C GLN A 435 22.10 -20.40 13.35
N ALA A 436 21.26 -21.36 13.73
CA ALA A 436 20.11 -21.10 14.61
C ALA A 436 20.50 -20.37 15.89
N GLU A 437 21.62 -20.71 16.52
CA GLU A 437 22.11 -20.08 17.74
C GLU A 437 22.48 -18.60 17.56
N ALA A 438 23.10 -18.23 16.44
CA ALA A 438 23.48 -16.84 16.16
C ALA A 438 22.26 -15.95 15.84
N LEU A 439 21.20 -16.55 15.33
CA LEU A 439 19.98 -15.87 14.88
C LEU A 439 18.93 -15.70 15.99
N GLN A 440 19.14 -16.25 17.19
CA GLN A 440 18.17 -16.23 18.29
C GLN A 440 17.72 -14.80 18.62
N GLU A 441 18.64 -13.87 18.84
CA GLU A 441 18.34 -12.52 19.34
C GLU A 441 18.05 -11.49 18.24
N HIS A 442 17.74 -11.96 17.02
CA HIS A 442 17.54 -11.11 15.87
C HIS A 442 16.16 -11.32 15.23
N ARG A 443 15.63 -10.23 14.67
CA ARG A 443 14.53 -10.26 13.71
C ARG A 443 15.10 -10.74 12.37
N VAL A 444 14.49 -11.78 11.81
CA VAL A 444 14.98 -12.45 10.61
C VAL A 444 13.89 -12.52 9.56
N VAL A 445 14.24 -12.38 8.29
CA VAL A 445 13.31 -12.57 7.16
C VAL A 445 13.42 -14.00 6.66
N VAL A 446 12.27 -14.66 6.50
CA VAL A 446 12.13 -15.97 5.86
C VAL A 446 11.06 -15.96 4.79
N ARG A 447 11.12 -16.95 3.90
CA ARG A 447 10.10 -17.22 2.87
C ARG A 447 9.55 -18.63 3.03
N ILE A 448 8.26 -18.79 2.74
CA ILE A 448 7.60 -20.10 2.72
C ILE A 448 7.78 -20.71 1.34
N ASP A 449 8.27 -21.95 1.30
CA ASP A 449 8.54 -22.71 0.08
C ASP A 449 7.42 -23.68 -0.26
N SER A 450 6.91 -24.40 0.74
CA SER A 450 5.83 -25.38 0.59
C SER A 450 5.09 -25.62 1.89
N TRP A 451 3.93 -26.26 1.75
CA TRP A 451 3.22 -26.83 2.87
C TRP A 451 2.57 -28.15 2.44
N GLU A 452 3.26 -29.24 2.75
CA GLU A 452 2.85 -30.60 2.44
C GLU A 452 1.64 -31.03 3.28
N SER A 453 0.75 -31.87 2.73
CA SER A 453 -0.44 -32.37 3.43
C SER A 453 -0.13 -33.25 4.64
N THR A 454 1.08 -33.80 4.71
CA THR A 454 1.61 -34.61 5.81
C THR A 454 2.22 -33.78 6.95
N SER A 455 2.48 -32.49 6.72
CA SER A 455 3.15 -31.61 7.69
C SER A 455 2.17 -30.67 8.38
N LEU A 456 2.28 -30.56 9.71
CA LEU A 456 1.51 -29.58 10.48
C LEU A 456 1.91 -28.13 10.15
N TYR A 457 3.18 -27.89 9.80
CA TYR A 457 3.76 -26.57 9.58
C TYR A 457 4.33 -26.43 8.16
N PRO A 458 4.29 -25.22 7.56
CA PRO A 458 4.97 -24.95 6.30
C PRO A 458 6.49 -25.05 6.44
N ASN A 459 7.14 -25.44 5.35
CA ASN A 459 8.58 -25.43 5.17
C ASN A 459 9.01 -24.13 4.49
N GLY A 460 10.15 -23.58 4.91
CA GLY A 460 10.69 -22.34 4.38
C GLY A 460 12.21 -22.24 4.51
N HIS A 461 12.75 -21.13 4.03
CA HIS A 461 14.18 -20.84 4.05
C HIS A 461 14.50 -19.43 4.56
N PHE A 462 15.74 -19.25 5.01
CA PHE A 462 16.29 -17.99 5.51
C PHE A 462 16.67 -17.05 4.38
N VAL A 463 16.33 -15.75 4.52
CA VAL A 463 16.68 -14.71 3.53
C VAL A 463 17.74 -13.76 4.06
N ARG A 464 17.47 -13.05 5.17
CA ARG A 464 18.40 -12.05 5.75
C ARG A 464 18.06 -11.68 7.19
N VAL A 465 19.02 -11.09 7.90
CA VAL A 465 18.84 -10.50 9.24
C VAL A 465 18.40 -9.03 9.11
N LEU A 466 17.48 -8.58 9.96
CA LEU A 466 17.02 -7.17 10.02
C LEU A 466 17.71 -6.36 11.13
N GLY A 467 17.80 -6.93 12.33
CA GLY A 467 18.30 -6.22 13.51
C GLY A 467 18.04 -7.00 14.79
N ARG A 468 18.50 -6.49 15.93
CA ARG A 468 18.25 -7.11 17.24
C ARG A 468 16.80 -6.89 17.67
N ILE A 469 16.26 -7.85 18.42
CA ILE A 469 14.89 -7.73 18.97
C ILE A 469 14.85 -6.56 19.96
N GLY A 470 13.83 -5.70 19.83
CA GLY A 470 13.65 -4.53 20.70
C GLY A 470 14.48 -3.29 20.33
N ASP A 471 15.41 -3.41 19.37
CA ASP A 471 16.10 -2.25 18.78
C ASP A 471 15.18 -1.48 17.83
N LEU A 472 15.22 -0.15 17.89
CA LEU A 472 14.30 0.71 17.13
C LEU A 472 14.43 0.48 15.62
N GLU A 473 15.65 0.47 15.09
CA GLU A 473 15.87 0.25 13.65
C GLU A 473 15.43 -1.16 13.22
N GLY A 474 15.65 -2.17 14.07
CA GLY A 474 15.22 -3.55 13.84
C GLY A 474 13.70 -3.70 13.78
N GLU A 475 12.97 -3.07 14.71
CA GLU A 475 11.50 -3.11 14.76
C GLU A 475 10.87 -2.27 13.62
N ILE A 476 11.45 -1.12 13.27
CA ILE A 476 11.00 -0.34 12.10
C ILE A 476 11.23 -1.13 10.81
N ALA A 477 12.38 -1.76 10.64
CA ALA A 477 12.64 -2.63 9.49
C ALA A 477 11.65 -3.80 9.43
N ALA A 478 11.27 -4.37 10.57
CA ALA A 478 10.26 -5.43 10.66
C ALA A 478 8.87 -4.92 10.18
N ILE A 479 8.44 -3.73 10.63
CA ILE A 479 7.18 -3.10 10.21
C ILE A 479 7.17 -2.89 8.68
N LEU A 480 8.26 -2.42 8.09
CA LEU A 480 8.34 -2.19 6.64
C LEU A 480 8.22 -3.50 5.86
N VAL A 481 8.97 -4.54 6.24
CA VAL A 481 8.93 -5.85 5.57
C VAL A 481 7.55 -6.51 5.70
N GLU A 482 6.94 -6.45 6.88
CA GLU A 482 5.60 -7.03 7.12
C GLU A 482 4.51 -6.38 6.27
N ASN A 483 4.66 -5.10 5.94
CA ASN A 483 3.77 -4.38 5.03
C ASN A 483 4.24 -4.42 3.57
N SER A 484 5.25 -5.23 3.24
CA SER A 484 5.83 -5.36 1.90
C SER A 484 6.34 -4.02 1.32
N ILE A 485 6.79 -3.12 2.19
CA ILE A 485 7.35 -1.82 1.84
C ILE A 485 8.86 -1.96 1.63
N CYS A 486 9.32 -1.56 0.44
CA CYS A 486 10.74 -1.45 0.14
C CYS A 486 11.11 0.04 0.16
N ALA A 487 11.95 0.43 1.11
CA ALA A 487 12.39 1.81 1.31
C ALA A 487 13.90 1.95 1.04
N ALA A 488 14.36 1.38 -0.07
CA ALA A 488 15.75 1.53 -0.48
C ALA A 488 16.06 3.00 -0.85
N PRO A 489 17.30 3.46 -0.69
CA PRO A 489 17.73 4.74 -1.25
C PRO A 489 17.51 4.81 -2.77
N PHE A 490 17.35 6.02 -3.30
CA PHE A 490 17.28 6.22 -4.75
C PHE A 490 18.63 5.88 -5.38
N SER A 491 18.60 5.14 -6.49
CA SER A 491 19.78 4.72 -7.26
C SER A 491 20.46 5.90 -7.96
N GLU A 492 21.73 5.74 -8.32
CA GLU A 492 22.50 6.77 -9.05
C GLU A 492 21.85 7.14 -10.39
N ILE A 493 21.23 6.18 -11.09
CA ILE A 493 20.53 6.43 -12.35
C ILE A 493 19.30 7.33 -12.12
N GLN A 494 18.53 7.10 -11.06
CA GLN A 494 17.42 7.98 -10.69
C GLN A 494 17.91 9.38 -10.32
N MET A 495 19.01 9.46 -9.56
CA MET A 495 19.62 10.74 -9.19
C MET A 495 20.20 11.49 -10.40
N SER A 496 20.61 10.79 -11.46
CA SER A 496 21.12 11.40 -12.69
C SER A 496 20.05 12.13 -13.52
N GLU A 497 18.77 11.81 -13.31
CA GLU A 497 17.64 12.54 -13.93
C GLU A 497 17.32 13.86 -13.22
N MET A 498 17.92 14.11 -12.05
CA MET A 498 17.62 15.30 -11.25
C MET A 498 18.22 16.55 -11.89
N PRO A 499 17.50 17.68 -11.91
CA PRO A 499 18.08 18.95 -12.35
C PRO A 499 19.29 19.31 -11.49
N ALA A 500 20.34 19.84 -12.12
CA ALA A 500 21.54 20.30 -11.41
C ALA A 500 21.22 21.56 -10.58
N SER A 501 20.75 21.37 -9.34
CA SER A 501 20.57 22.42 -8.33
C SER A 501 21.59 22.21 -7.22
N SER A 502 22.30 23.27 -6.84
CA SER A 502 23.18 23.26 -5.67
C SER A 502 23.10 24.60 -4.94
N PRO A 503 23.48 24.68 -3.65
CA PRO A 503 23.51 25.95 -2.94
C PRO A 503 24.36 27.04 -3.63
N LYS A 504 25.37 26.63 -4.43
CA LYS A 504 26.24 27.54 -5.20
C LYS A 504 25.66 27.94 -6.55
N ASN A 505 24.76 27.12 -7.11
CA ASN A 505 24.08 27.35 -8.37
C ASN A 505 22.62 26.91 -8.22
N PRO A 506 21.76 27.75 -7.60
CA PRO A 506 20.37 27.38 -7.35
C PRO A 506 19.62 27.27 -8.67
N TRP A 507 18.68 26.33 -8.73
CA TRP A 507 17.78 26.21 -9.86
C TRP A 507 17.00 27.52 -10.12
N LYS A 508 16.80 27.84 -11.40
CA LYS A 508 16.06 29.02 -11.85
C LYS A 508 15.03 28.61 -12.88
N VAL A 509 13.94 29.37 -12.91
CA VAL A 509 12.92 29.28 -13.95
C VAL A 509 13.55 29.45 -15.32
N SER A 510 13.17 28.59 -16.27
CA SER A 510 13.66 28.70 -17.63
C SER A 510 12.90 29.80 -18.38
N PRO A 511 13.56 30.61 -19.23
CA PRO A 511 12.89 31.67 -20.00
C PRO A 511 11.82 31.15 -20.97
N GLU A 512 11.89 29.88 -21.33
CA GLU A 512 10.93 29.21 -22.21
C GLU A 512 9.63 28.88 -21.47
N GLU A 513 9.72 28.42 -20.22
CA GLU A 513 8.55 28.11 -19.40
C GLU A 513 7.88 29.39 -18.90
N GLU A 514 8.64 30.45 -18.60
CA GLU A 514 8.11 31.76 -18.24
C GLU A 514 7.17 32.33 -19.33
N LYS A 515 7.41 32.02 -20.60
CA LYS A 515 6.53 32.43 -21.72
C LYS A 515 5.28 31.56 -21.89
N LYS A 516 5.31 30.31 -21.43
CA LYS A 516 4.20 29.34 -21.60
C LYS A 516 3.24 29.35 -20.43
N ARG A 517 3.72 29.68 -19.23
CA ARG A 517 2.97 29.63 -17.97
C ARG A 517 2.30 30.97 -17.70
N LEU A 518 1.14 30.92 -17.04
CA LEU A 518 0.51 32.13 -16.53
C LEU A 518 1.28 32.63 -15.31
N ASP A 519 1.81 33.85 -15.39
CA ASP A 519 2.61 34.44 -14.31
C ASP A 519 1.72 35.11 -13.25
N LEU A 520 1.78 34.58 -12.02
CA LEU A 520 1.00 35.06 -10.88
C LEU A 520 1.86 35.74 -9.81
N ARG A 521 3.18 35.85 -10.00
CA ARG A 521 4.13 36.28 -8.95
C ARG A 521 3.83 37.66 -8.36
N ASP A 522 3.42 38.61 -9.20
CA ASP A 522 3.17 40.00 -8.79
C ASP A 522 1.68 40.34 -8.67
N THR A 523 0.80 39.45 -9.13
CA THR A 523 -0.65 39.73 -9.23
C THR A 523 -1.47 39.10 -8.11
N HIS A 524 -0.88 38.18 -7.35
CA HIS A 524 -1.55 37.42 -6.29
C HIS A 524 -0.70 37.41 -5.01
N LEU A 525 -1.36 37.55 -3.87
CA LEU A 525 -0.77 37.17 -2.59
C LEU A 525 -0.96 35.66 -2.40
N ILE A 526 0.12 34.90 -2.60
CA ILE A 526 0.13 33.44 -2.49
C ILE A 526 0.84 33.04 -1.19
N PHE A 527 0.30 32.11 -0.43
CA PHE A 527 0.93 31.59 0.80
C PHE A 527 0.54 30.14 1.06
N SER A 528 1.34 29.43 1.85
CA SER A 528 1.04 28.07 2.32
C SER A 528 0.75 28.04 3.82
N ILE A 529 -0.04 27.07 4.27
CA ILE A 529 -0.32 26.79 5.68
C ILE A 529 -0.08 25.31 5.94
N ASP A 530 0.96 25.00 6.71
CA ASP A 530 1.49 23.65 6.85
C ASP A 530 1.72 23.26 8.31
N PRO A 531 1.88 21.96 8.62
CA PRO A 531 2.34 21.53 9.93
C PRO A 531 3.75 22.06 10.22
N LYS A 532 4.02 22.35 11.49
CA LYS A 532 5.37 22.68 11.96
C LYS A 532 6.40 21.65 11.52
N GLY A 533 7.44 22.09 10.82
CA GLY A 533 8.51 21.26 10.28
C GLY A 533 8.24 20.61 8.92
N CYS A 534 7.14 20.98 8.24
CA CYS A 534 6.87 20.54 6.87
C CYS A 534 7.99 20.99 5.92
N GLU A 535 8.52 20.09 5.10
CA GLU A 535 9.56 20.40 4.09
C GLU A 535 9.01 20.27 2.66
N ASP A 536 8.04 19.38 2.48
CA ASP A 536 7.34 19.01 1.25
C ASP A 536 6.01 19.79 1.13
N VAL A 537 6.09 21.09 0.82
CA VAL A 537 4.91 21.94 0.65
C VAL A 537 4.30 21.70 -0.73
N ASP A 538 3.20 20.95 -0.76
CA ASP A 538 2.47 20.59 -1.99
C ASP A 538 1.55 21.72 -2.48
N ASP A 539 0.91 22.44 -1.56
CA ASP A 539 -0.18 23.36 -1.83
C ASP A 539 0.07 24.78 -1.31
N ALA A 540 -0.46 25.75 -2.05
CA ALA A 540 -0.52 27.15 -1.68
C ALA A 540 -1.88 27.75 -2.09
N LEU A 541 -2.32 28.77 -1.37
CA LEU A 541 -3.62 29.41 -1.52
C LEU A 541 -3.46 30.88 -1.88
N SER A 542 -4.43 31.42 -2.60
CA SER A 542 -4.59 32.86 -2.76
C SER A 542 -6.06 33.25 -2.84
N VAL A 543 -6.37 34.48 -2.41
CA VAL A 543 -7.67 35.10 -2.61
C VAL A 543 -7.48 36.57 -2.94
N ARG A 544 -8.23 37.08 -3.92
CA ARG A 544 -8.21 38.50 -4.26
C ARG A 544 -9.56 38.98 -4.80
N THR A 545 -9.76 40.29 -4.78
CA THR A 545 -10.90 40.94 -5.42
C THR A 545 -10.54 41.32 -6.86
N LEU A 546 -11.39 40.93 -7.81
CA LEU A 546 -11.26 41.24 -9.23
C LEU A 546 -11.79 42.66 -9.54
N PRO A 547 -11.40 43.26 -10.69
CA PRO A 547 -11.86 44.61 -11.06
C PRO A 547 -13.38 44.75 -11.22
N ASN A 548 -14.08 43.65 -11.51
CA ASN A 548 -15.55 43.60 -11.60
C ASN A 548 -16.24 43.49 -10.23
N GLY A 549 -15.47 43.40 -9.13
CA GLY A 549 -15.97 43.26 -7.77
C GLY A 549 -16.11 41.82 -7.29
N ASN A 550 -16.00 40.82 -8.18
CA ASN A 550 -16.03 39.40 -7.84
C ASN A 550 -14.76 38.99 -7.06
N LEU A 551 -14.79 37.81 -6.45
CA LEU A 551 -13.62 37.22 -5.81
C LEU A 551 -12.97 36.20 -6.73
N GLU A 552 -11.66 36.08 -6.67
CA GLU A 552 -10.91 34.98 -7.28
C GLU A 552 -10.24 34.17 -6.17
N LEU A 553 -10.59 32.89 -6.10
CA LEU A 553 -9.95 31.90 -5.24
C LEU A 553 -8.94 31.11 -6.06
N GLY A 554 -7.71 31.01 -5.59
CA GLY A 554 -6.66 30.22 -6.22
C GLY A 554 -6.17 29.09 -5.31
N VAL A 555 -6.17 27.86 -5.83
CA VAL A 555 -5.45 26.72 -5.26
C VAL A 555 -4.30 26.37 -6.21
N HIS A 556 -3.08 26.46 -5.71
CA HIS A 556 -1.84 26.29 -6.48
C HIS A 556 -1.10 25.06 -5.98
N ILE A 557 -0.93 24.04 -6.84
CA ILE A 557 -0.31 22.77 -6.46
C ILE A 557 1.04 22.60 -7.17
N ALA A 558 2.05 22.08 -6.49
CA ALA A 558 3.37 21.80 -7.04
C ALA A 558 3.34 21.06 -8.39
N ASP A 559 4.00 21.59 -9.43
CA ASP A 559 4.03 20.95 -10.77
C ASP A 559 5.12 19.88 -10.87
N VAL A 560 4.93 18.76 -10.17
CA VAL A 560 5.84 17.60 -10.22
C VAL A 560 5.94 17.01 -11.64
N THR A 561 4.86 17.10 -12.43
CA THR A 561 4.82 16.53 -13.79
C THR A 561 5.76 17.21 -14.78
N HIS A 562 6.23 18.42 -14.47
CA HIS A 562 7.27 19.09 -15.24
C HIS A 562 8.64 18.39 -15.09
N PHE A 563 8.97 17.96 -13.87
CA PHE A 563 10.27 17.36 -13.56
C PHE A 563 10.29 15.85 -13.74
N VAL A 564 9.15 15.18 -13.55
CA VAL A 564 9.04 13.71 -13.63
C VAL A 564 8.30 13.31 -14.92
N ALA A 565 9.09 13.07 -15.98
CA ALA A 565 8.58 12.59 -17.26
C ALA A 565 7.97 11.18 -17.13
N ALA A 566 6.91 10.89 -17.89
CA ALA A 566 6.28 9.58 -17.87
C ALA A 566 7.27 8.48 -18.30
N ASN A 567 7.29 7.35 -17.58
CA ASN A 567 8.19 6.21 -17.81
C ASN A 567 9.70 6.51 -17.64
N SER A 568 10.08 7.65 -17.06
CA SER A 568 11.44 7.90 -16.55
C SER A 568 11.80 6.93 -15.41
N TYR A 569 13.10 6.81 -15.06
CA TYR A 569 13.53 5.98 -13.93
C TYR A 569 12.90 6.44 -12.61
N THR A 570 12.76 7.75 -12.44
CA THR A 570 12.09 8.38 -11.30
C THR A 570 10.57 8.11 -11.31
N ASP A 571 9.90 8.14 -12.47
CA ASP A 571 8.47 7.81 -12.58
C ASP A 571 8.20 6.34 -12.25
N VAL A 572 9.06 5.42 -12.71
CA VAL A 572 8.93 3.98 -12.42
C VAL A 572 9.07 3.73 -10.91
N GLU A 573 10.00 4.40 -10.24
CA GLU A 573 10.17 4.32 -8.79
C GLU A 573 8.99 4.93 -8.03
N ALA A 574 8.56 6.13 -8.43
CA ALA A 574 7.41 6.81 -7.84
C ALA A 574 6.13 5.96 -7.99
N ARG A 575 5.94 5.31 -9.15
CA ARG A 575 4.87 4.34 -9.39
C ARG A 575 5.00 3.12 -8.49
N ALA A 576 6.21 2.58 -8.31
CA ALA A 576 6.46 1.42 -7.46
C ALA A 576 6.14 1.69 -5.97
N ARG A 577 6.55 2.86 -5.45
CA ARG A 577 6.25 3.34 -4.08
C ARG A 577 4.79 3.76 -3.92
N ALA A 578 4.23 4.40 -4.94
CA ALA A 578 2.89 4.99 -5.07
C ALA A 578 2.50 6.08 -4.06
N THR A 579 3.07 6.07 -2.85
CA THR A 579 2.86 7.07 -1.80
C THR A 579 4.11 7.18 -0.93
N THR A 580 4.33 8.35 -0.33
CA THR A 580 5.29 8.55 0.78
C THR A 580 4.82 7.77 2.01
N TYR A 581 5.74 7.13 2.72
CA TYR A 581 5.45 6.40 3.95
C TYR A 581 5.82 7.25 5.17
N TYR A 582 4.83 7.74 5.91
CA TYR A 582 5.05 8.48 7.16
C TYR A 582 5.04 7.50 8.34
N LEU A 583 6.13 7.47 9.08
CA LEU A 583 6.26 6.79 10.37
C LEU A 583 6.28 7.84 11.49
N ALA A 584 6.32 7.41 12.75
CA ALA A 584 6.26 8.35 13.88
C ALA A 584 7.48 9.26 14.01
N ASP A 585 8.68 8.79 13.65
CA ASP A 585 9.95 9.54 13.75
C ASP A 585 10.52 10.02 12.41
N ARG A 586 10.14 9.39 11.30
CA ARG A 586 10.71 9.63 9.97
C ARG A 586 9.69 9.43 8.85
N ARG A 587 10.06 9.85 7.64
CA ARG A 587 9.32 9.55 6.42
C ARG A 587 10.22 8.92 5.36
N TYR A 588 9.64 8.10 4.50
CA TYR A 588 10.30 7.56 3.30
C TYR A 588 9.63 8.14 2.06
N ASP A 589 10.34 9.04 1.39
CA ASP A 589 9.78 9.85 0.31
C ASP A 589 9.47 9.02 -0.94
N MET A 590 8.39 9.36 -1.63
CA MET A 590 8.06 8.81 -2.94
C MET A 590 9.03 9.29 -4.03
N LEU A 591 9.50 10.54 -3.91
CA LEU A 591 10.39 11.21 -4.85
C LEU A 591 11.72 11.56 -4.17
N PRO A 592 12.82 11.72 -4.92
CA PRO A 592 14.10 12.18 -4.38
C PRO A 592 13.97 13.54 -3.68
N SER A 593 14.76 13.75 -2.61
CA SER A 593 14.74 14.98 -1.80
C SER A 593 14.99 16.27 -2.60
N VAL A 594 15.77 16.18 -3.68
CA VAL A 594 16.00 17.29 -4.62
C VAL A 594 14.69 17.80 -5.22
N LEU A 595 13.75 16.90 -5.52
CA LEU A 595 12.42 17.27 -6.01
C LEU A 595 11.48 17.58 -4.85
N SER A 596 11.36 16.70 -3.86
CA SER A 596 10.33 16.80 -2.83
C SER A 596 10.54 17.93 -1.83
N ALA A 597 11.79 18.21 -1.42
CA ALA A 597 12.10 19.19 -0.38
C ALA A 597 12.58 20.55 -0.93
N ASP A 598 12.93 20.65 -2.23
CA ASP A 598 13.42 21.88 -2.85
C ASP A 598 12.63 22.29 -4.10
N LEU A 599 12.82 21.59 -5.23
CA LEU A 599 12.38 22.09 -6.54
C LEU A 599 10.86 22.13 -6.73
N CYS A 600 10.15 21.11 -6.24
CA CYS A 600 8.69 21.06 -6.31
C CYS A 600 8.03 21.74 -5.11
N SER A 601 8.70 21.76 -3.95
CA SER A 601 8.17 22.35 -2.73
C SER A 601 7.92 23.85 -2.92
N LEU A 602 6.70 24.30 -2.60
CA LEU A 602 6.25 25.69 -2.76
C LEU A 602 6.77 26.60 -1.64
N LEU A 603 8.10 26.62 -1.49
CA LEU A 603 8.80 27.38 -0.46
C LEU A 603 8.57 28.90 -0.60
N SER A 604 8.63 29.59 0.54
CA SER A 604 8.48 31.04 0.63
C SER A 604 9.65 31.78 -0.03
N GLY A 605 9.35 32.90 -0.71
CA GLY A 605 10.31 33.83 -1.30
C GLY A 605 10.98 33.36 -2.60
N VAL A 606 10.65 32.19 -3.12
CA VAL A 606 11.28 31.60 -4.32
C VAL A 606 10.27 31.33 -5.43
N ASP A 607 10.74 31.44 -6.68
CA ASP A 607 9.91 31.17 -7.86
C ASP A 607 9.74 29.65 -8.04
N ARG A 608 8.49 29.22 -8.23
CA ARG A 608 8.12 27.81 -8.35
C ARG A 608 7.05 27.59 -9.43
N TYR A 609 7.12 26.43 -10.07
CA TYR A 609 6.10 25.98 -11.01
C TYR A 609 4.94 25.33 -10.26
N ALA A 610 3.73 25.73 -10.64
CA ALA A 610 2.50 25.15 -10.10
C ALA A 610 1.50 24.79 -11.20
N VAL A 611 0.60 23.88 -10.89
CA VAL A 611 -0.65 23.64 -11.59
C VAL A 611 -1.75 24.24 -10.72
N SER A 612 -2.40 25.28 -11.24
CA SER A 612 -3.39 26.06 -10.49
C SER A 612 -4.81 25.80 -10.96
N VAL A 613 -5.71 25.80 -9.99
CA VAL A 613 -7.16 25.87 -10.19
C VAL A 613 -7.62 27.23 -9.66
N LEU A 614 -8.20 28.04 -10.54
CA LEU A 614 -8.67 29.38 -10.24
C LEU A 614 -10.20 29.41 -10.40
N TRP A 615 -10.90 29.84 -9.35
CA TRP A 615 -12.35 30.04 -9.37
C TRP A 615 -12.67 31.52 -9.31
N GLU A 616 -13.53 31.97 -10.22
CA GLU A 616 -14.23 33.24 -10.08
C GLU A 616 -15.51 33.00 -9.29
N LEU A 617 -15.62 33.66 -8.14
CA LEU A 617 -16.71 33.57 -7.20
C LEU A 617 -17.49 34.89 -7.17
N GLU A 618 -18.80 34.80 -7.10
CA GLU A 618 -19.65 35.96 -6.78
C GLU A 618 -19.29 36.48 -5.36
N LYS A 619 -19.30 37.80 -5.17
CA LYS A 619 -18.74 38.47 -3.99
C LYS A 619 -19.50 38.25 -2.68
N GLU A 620 -20.81 38.02 -2.73
CA GLU A 620 -21.66 37.81 -1.55
C GLU A 620 -22.15 36.37 -1.41
N SER A 621 -22.60 35.74 -2.50
CA SER A 621 -23.13 34.36 -2.48
C SER A 621 -22.02 33.31 -2.51
N TYR A 622 -20.81 33.68 -2.91
CA TYR A 622 -19.70 32.76 -3.21
C TYR A 622 -20.05 31.69 -4.24
N GLU A 623 -21.05 31.94 -5.09
CA GLU A 623 -21.41 31.07 -6.19
C GLU A 623 -20.25 30.98 -7.19
N MET A 624 -19.94 29.77 -7.63
CA MET A 624 -18.86 29.52 -8.60
C MET A 624 -19.31 29.87 -10.01
N LEU A 625 -18.84 31.01 -10.51
CA LEU A 625 -19.18 31.52 -11.84
C LEU A 625 -18.34 30.87 -12.94
N ARG A 626 -17.04 30.69 -12.67
CA ARG A 626 -16.09 30.15 -13.65
C ARG A 626 -14.95 29.41 -12.96
N VAL A 627 -14.43 28.37 -13.62
CA VAL A 627 -13.24 27.63 -13.19
C VAL A 627 -12.23 27.58 -14.32
N GLN A 628 -10.96 27.84 -14.01
CA GLN A 628 -9.83 27.77 -14.93
C GLN A 628 -8.74 26.85 -14.37
N TYR A 629 -8.23 25.96 -15.22
CA TYR A 629 -7.13 25.05 -14.91
C TYR A 629 -5.93 25.40 -15.79
N THR A 630 -4.78 25.72 -15.21
CA THR A 630 -3.59 26.09 -16.01
C THR A 630 -2.28 25.86 -15.26
N ARG A 631 -1.20 25.71 -16.01
CA ARG A 631 0.16 25.84 -15.46
C ARG A 631 0.46 27.30 -15.16
N THR A 632 1.03 27.53 -13.99
CA THR A 632 1.35 28.86 -13.49
C THR A 632 2.80 28.95 -13.01
N LEU A 633 3.29 30.17 -12.94
CA LEU A 633 4.50 30.54 -12.25
C LEU A 633 4.11 31.36 -11.01
N ILE A 634 4.53 30.90 -9.83
CA ILE A 634 4.14 31.50 -8.56
C ILE A 634 5.36 31.83 -7.69
N ARG A 635 5.16 32.73 -6.73
CA ARG A 635 6.10 32.99 -5.64
C ARG A 635 5.31 33.06 -4.35
N SER A 636 5.47 32.06 -3.49
CA SER A 636 4.82 32.07 -2.18
C SER A 636 5.43 33.20 -1.35
N ALA A 637 4.60 34.09 -0.81
CA ALA A 637 5.01 35.22 0.01
C ALA A 637 5.24 34.82 1.47
N TYR A 638 4.54 33.79 1.93
CA TYR A 638 4.58 33.31 3.32
C TYR A 638 4.47 31.80 3.39
N LYS A 639 5.22 31.20 4.31
CA LYS A 639 5.02 29.82 4.76
C LYS A 639 4.58 29.85 6.22
N LEU A 640 3.30 29.58 6.48
CA LEU A 640 2.71 29.69 7.80
C LEU A 640 2.58 28.31 8.47
N GLU A 641 2.76 28.27 9.78
CA GLU A 641 2.35 27.13 10.61
C GLU A 641 0.84 27.25 10.93
N TYR A 642 0.13 26.13 11.08
CA TYR A 642 -1.31 26.13 11.42
C TYR A 642 -1.62 26.95 12.67
N GLU A 643 -0.81 26.83 13.71
CA GLU A 643 -0.97 27.56 14.97
C GLU A 643 -0.80 29.08 14.77
N THR A 644 0.16 29.50 13.96
CA THR A 644 0.38 30.91 13.61
C THR A 644 -0.78 31.48 12.79
N ALA A 645 -1.25 30.73 11.79
CA ALA A 645 -2.39 31.15 10.96
C ALA A 645 -3.69 31.25 11.79
N GLN A 646 -3.91 30.34 12.74
CA GLN A 646 -5.03 30.42 13.67
C GLN A 646 -4.91 31.65 14.57
N GLY A 647 -3.73 31.91 15.13
CA GLY A 647 -3.49 33.10 15.95
C GLY A 647 -3.79 34.41 15.19
N LEU A 648 -3.40 34.49 13.91
CA LEU A 648 -3.73 35.63 13.05
C LEU A 648 -5.25 35.78 12.83
N LEU A 649 -5.96 34.67 12.63
CA LEU A 649 -7.41 34.66 12.47
C LEU A 649 -8.13 35.09 13.76
N ASP A 650 -7.61 34.69 14.91
CA ASP A 650 -8.14 35.03 16.25
C ASP A 650 -7.80 36.46 16.69
N GLY A 651 -6.98 37.19 15.92
CA GLY A 651 -6.53 38.55 16.22
C GLY A 651 -5.39 38.63 17.25
N ASP A 652 -4.70 37.52 17.51
CA ASP A 652 -3.51 37.50 18.36
C ASP A 652 -2.32 38.16 17.64
N THR A 653 -1.81 39.24 18.21
CA THR A 653 -0.67 39.96 17.65
C THR A 653 0.69 39.41 18.11
N SER A 654 0.71 38.50 19.09
CA SER A 654 1.94 37.89 19.60
C SER A 654 2.59 36.95 18.57
N VAL A 655 1.79 36.26 17.77
CA VAL A 655 2.25 35.30 16.74
C VAL A 655 2.91 35.98 15.53
N VAL A 656 2.76 37.29 15.37
CA VAL A 656 3.46 38.06 14.32
C VAL A 656 4.97 37.94 14.46
N GLY A 657 5.45 37.78 15.70
CA GLY A 657 6.85 37.52 16.02
C GLY A 657 7.37 36.16 15.54
N ASP A 658 6.51 35.24 15.07
CA ASP A 658 6.93 33.93 14.57
C ASP A 658 7.08 33.90 13.04
N ILE A 659 6.50 34.88 12.34
CA ILE A 659 6.53 34.97 10.87
C ILE A 659 7.86 35.56 10.41
N LEU A 660 8.75 34.70 9.87
CA LEU A 660 10.12 35.05 9.50
C LEU A 660 10.17 36.20 8.48
N GLU A 661 9.26 36.19 7.50
CA GLU A 661 9.20 37.13 6.39
C GLU A 661 8.78 38.55 6.82
N LEU A 662 8.19 38.70 8.01
CA LEU A 662 7.78 39.99 8.57
C LEU A 662 8.80 40.59 9.56
N LYS A 663 9.77 39.80 10.05
CA LYS A 663 10.73 40.22 11.09
C LYS A 663 11.67 41.35 10.67
N SER A 664 12.02 41.41 9.38
CA SER A 664 13.06 42.30 8.85
C SER A 664 12.51 43.58 8.19
N LEU A 665 11.19 43.78 8.24
CA LEU A 665 10.51 44.91 7.59
C LEU A 665 10.35 46.11 8.54
N ASP A 666 10.29 47.31 7.96
CA ASP A 666 9.92 48.52 8.71
C ASP A 666 8.46 48.46 9.21
N GLU A 667 8.17 49.18 10.30
CA GLU A 667 6.88 49.14 10.99
C GLU A 667 5.68 49.42 10.06
N GLY A 668 5.81 50.41 9.17
CA GLY A 668 4.73 50.82 8.27
C GLY A 668 4.43 49.77 7.21
N THR A 669 5.47 49.24 6.56
CA THR A 669 5.34 48.17 5.56
C THR A 669 4.86 46.87 6.20
N ARG A 670 5.36 46.55 7.40
CA ARG A 670 4.95 45.37 8.15
C ARG A 670 3.46 45.38 8.45
N GLN A 671 2.93 46.51 8.95
CA GLN A 671 1.51 46.63 9.28
C GLN A 671 0.62 46.47 8.04
N LYS A 672 1.02 47.05 6.90
CA LYS A 672 0.27 46.94 5.64
C LYS A 672 0.22 45.50 5.12
N LYS A 673 1.37 44.82 5.07
CA LYS A 673 1.45 43.42 4.62
C LYS A 673 0.71 42.46 5.56
N LEU A 674 0.79 42.71 6.86
CA LEU A 674 0.05 41.95 7.86
C LEU A 674 -1.45 42.11 7.68
N ALA A 675 -1.94 43.33 7.46
CA ALA A 675 -3.36 43.58 7.22
C ALA A 675 -3.88 42.86 5.96
N GLU A 676 -3.08 42.83 4.89
CA GLU A 676 -3.40 42.09 3.66
C GLU A 676 -3.46 40.58 3.90
N LEU A 677 -2.48 40.03 4.62
CA LEU A 677 -2.43 38.61 4.96
C LEU A 677 -3.61 38.19 5.85
N VAL A 678 -3.91 38.96 6.90
CA VAL A 678 -5.04 38.71 7.79
C VAL A 678 -6.36 38.75 7.01
N TRP A 679 -6.53 39.75 6.14
CA TRP A 679 -7.72 39.82 5.28
C TRP A 679 -7.84 38.58 4.38
N ALA A 680 -6.73 38.14 3.77
CA ALA A 680 -6.72 36.97 2.90
C ALA A 680 -7.08 35.69 3.66
N ILE A 681 -6.50 35.46 4.85
CA ILE A 681 -6.83 34.31 5.71
C ILE A 681 -8.31 34.35 6.12
N SER A 682 -8.80 35.49 6.61
CA SER A 682 -10.21 35.63 7.00
C SER A 682 -11.16 35.38 5.83
N LYS A 683 -10.83 35.88 4.63
CA LYS A 683 -11.66 35.66 3.44
C LYS A 683 -11.64 34.21 2.96
N LEU A 684 -10.50 33.54 3.00
CA LEU A 684 -10.42 32.10 2.71
C LEU A 684 -11.27 31.30 3.70
N THR A 685 -11.22 31.62 5.00
CA THR A 685 -12.05 30.97 6.01
C THR A 685 -13.54 31.24 5.79
N ASP A 686 -13.94 32.47 5.44
CA ASP A 686 -15.33 32.78 5.11
C ASP A 686 -15.85 31.94 3.93
N ILE A 687 -15.05 31.82 2.86
CA ILE A 687 -15.38 31.00 1.69
C ILE A 687 -15.46 29.53 2.08
N ALA A 688 -14.49 29.01 2.83
CA ALA A 688 -14.45 27.62 3.26
C ALA A 688 -15.64 27.24 4.13
N ARG A 689 -16.05 28.11 5.08
CA ARG A 689 -17.27 27.91 5.90
C ARG A 689 -18.50 27.77 5.02
N HIS A 690 -18.63 28.60 3.98
CA HIS A 690 -19.78 28.54 3.06
C HIS A 690 -19.79 27.25 2.25
N VAL A 691 -18.66 26.88 1.65
CA VAL A 691 -18.52 25.63 0.86
C VAL A 691 -18.78 24.40 1.74
N ARG A 692 -18.27 24.40 2.97
CA ARG A 692 -18.53 23.34 3.95
C ARG A 692 -20.00 23.24 4.30
N ALA A 693 -20.65 24.36 4.62
CA ALA A 693 -22.07 24.37 4.98
C ALA A 693 -22.95 23.76 3.88
N GLU A 694 -22.64 24.03 2.60
CA GLU A 694 -23.34 23.39 1.48
C GLU A 694 -23.08 21.88 1.42
N ARG A 695 -21.81 21.48 1.58
CA ARG A 695 -21.40 20.06 1.60
C ARG A 695 -22.07 19.29 2.76
N ASP A 696 -22.22 19.91 3.92
CA ASP A 696 -22.89 19.36 5.10
C ASP A 696 -24.40 19.21 4.86
N ARG A 697 -25.05 20.16 4.17
CA ARG A 697 -26.47 20.02 3.74
C ARG A 697 -26.68 18.80 2.82
N CYS A 698 -25.69 18.46 2.02
CA CYS A 698 -25.66 17.26 1.18
C CYS A 698 -25.35 15.96 1.95
N GLY A 699 -25.06 16.03 3.26
CA GLY A 699 -24.83 14.87 4.12
C GLY A 699 -23.38 14.43 4.23
N ALA A 700 -22.45 15.38 4.18
CA ALA A 700 -21.06 15.09 4.49
C ALA A 700 -20.88 14.57 5.92
N LEU A 701 -19.93 13.66 6.08
CA LEU A 701 -19.65 13.01 7.36
C LEU A 701 -18.35 13.55 7.96
N GLU A 702 -18.45 14.14 9.14
CA GLU A 702 -17.31 14.50 9.97
C GLU A 702 -16.97 13.36 10.93
N LEU A 703 -15.95 12.57 10.61
CA LEU A 703 -15.62 11.33 11.33
C LEU A 703 -14.25 11.37 11.98
N GLU A 704 -13.85 12.55 12.48
CA GLU A 704 -12.53 12.73 13.09
C GLU A 704 -12.41 11.97 14.42
N GLY A 705 -11.34 11.19 14.52
CA GLY A 705 -10.91 10.54 15.76
C GLY A 705 -9.83 11.34 16.48
N ILE A 706 -9.42 10.89 17.66
CA ILE A 706 -8.30 11.48 18.38
C ILE A 706 -7.00 11.00 17.76
N GLU A 707 -6.32 11.87 17.01
CA GLU A 707 -4.97 11.63 16.49
C GLU A 707 -3.91 12.01 17.52
N ILE A 708 -2.85 11.21 17.64
CA ILE A 708 -1.77 11.42 18.61
C ILE A 708 -0.48 11.75 17.87
N ARG A 709 0.18 12.83 18.27
CA ARG A 709 1.51 13.20 17.80
C ARG A 709 2.54 12.78 18.83
N VAL A 710 3.57 12.07 18.34
CA VAL A 710 4.76 11.77 19.14
C VAL A 710 5.67 12.99 19.14
N GLN A 711 5.97 13.52 20.33
CA GLN A 711 6.92 14.62 20.48
C GLN A 711 8.28 14.04 20.84
N LEU A 712 9.27 14.28 19.97
CA LEU A 712 10.65 13.88 20.18
C LEU A 712 11.48 15.07 20.70
N ASP A 713 12.45 14.80 21.57
CA ASP A 713 13.46 15.78 22.00
C ASP A 713 14.58 15.93 20.95
N ASP A 714 15.53 16.85 21.17
CA ASP A 714 16.66 17.09 20.25
C ASP A 714 17.57 15.85 20.06
N LYS A 715 17.54 14.91 21.00
CA LYS A 715 18.28 13.64 20.95
C LYS A 715 17.44 12.51 20.34
N ARG A 716 16.24 12.81 19.85
CA ARG A 716 15.25 11.87 19.30
C ARG A 716 14.67 10.88 20.32
N ASN A 717 14.71 11.18 21.62
CA ASN A 717 13.96 10.42 22.63
C ASN A 717 12.52 10.92 22.72
N ILE A 718 11.62 10.08 23.21
CA ILE A 718 10.20 10.41 23.31
C ILE A 718 9.95 11.30 24.52
N HIS A 719 9.69 12.59 24.28
CA HIS A 719 9.36 13.56 25.31
C HIS A 719 7.92 13.38 25.82
N ASP A 720 6.94 13.38 24.90
CA ASP A 720 5.53 13.23 25.23
C ASP A 720 4.66 12.72 24.07
N LEU A 721 3.43 12.30 24.40
CA LEU A 721 2.39 11.88 23.46
C LEU A 721 1.20 12.84 23.59
N ILE A 722 0.99 13.68 22.58
CA ILE A 722 0.03 14.79 22.67
C ILE A 722 -1.08 14.60 21.62
N PRO A 723 -2.36 14.68 22.02
CA PRO A 723 -3.47 14.75 21.07
C PRO A 723 -3.38 15.97 20.17
N LYS A 724 -3.55 15.77 18.86
CA LYS A 724 -3.65 16.87 17.90
C LYS A 724 -4.91 17.68 18.21
N GLN A 725 -4.76 18.99 18.34
CA GLN A 725 -5.89 19.89 18.52
C GLN A 725 -6.51 20.23 17.16
N PRO A 726 -7.84 20.12 17.01
CA PRO A 726 -8.53 20.62 15.84
C PRO A 726 -8.50 22.16 15.87
N LEU A 727 -8.13 22.76 14.73
CA LEU A 727 -8.10 24.22 14.54
C LEU A 727 -8.94 24.54 13.31
N GLU A 728 -9.62 25.67 13.30
CA GLU A 728 -10.49 26.06 12.18
C GLU A 728 -9.71 26.24 10.87
N VAL A 729 -8.45 26.67 10.96
CA VAL A 729 -7.58 26.79 9.79
C VAL A 729 -7.28 25.42 9.15
N HIS A 730 -7.24 24.32 9.93
CA HIS A 730 -7.13 22.98 9.34
C HIS A 730 -8.32 22.68 8.43
N GLU A 731 -9.52 23.05 8.85
CA GLU A 731 -10.75 22.86 8.10
C GLU A 731 -10.79 23.75 6.87
N THR A 732 -10.35 25.01 7.00
CA THR A 732 -10.25 25.97 5.89
C THR A 732 -9.40 25.42 4.75
N VAL A 733 -8.20 24.92 5.07
CA VAL A 733 -7.31 24.31 4.08
C VAL A 733 -7.94 23.03 3.51
N ALA A 734 -8.51 22.17 4.36
CA ALA A 734 -9.16 20.93 3.92
C ALA A 734 -10.29 21.17 2.91
N GLU A 735 -11.17 22.15 3.13
CA GLU A 735 -12.26 22.48 2.21
C GLU A 735 -11.74 23.00 0.86
N CYS A 736 -10.72 23.87 0.87
CA CYS A 736 -10.09 24.34 -0.36
C CYS A 736 -9.51 23.18 -1.17
N MET A 737 -8.88 22.21 -0.50
CA MET A 737 -8.34 21.01 -1.15
C MET A 737 -9.45 20.07 -1.67
N ILE A 738 -10.51 19.85 -0.89
CA ILE A 738 -11.67 19.04 -1.31
C ILE A 738 -12.32 19.66 -2.55
N LEU A 739 -12.48 20.98 -2.56
CA LEU A 739 -13.03 21.73 -3.70
C LEU A 739 -12.16 21.56 -4.96
N ALA A 740 -10.84 21.73 -4.84
CA ALA A 740 -9.90 21.52 -5.93
C ALA A 740 -9.98 20.10 -6.50
N ASN A 741 -9.95 19.10 -5.61
CA ASN A 741 -10.06 17.68 -5.96
C ASN A 741 -11.37 17.36 -6.68
N HIS A 742 -12.50 17.91 -6.21
CA HIS A 742 -13.82 17.71 -6.82
C HIS A 742 -13.91 18.28 -8.24
N TRP A 743 -13.48 19.53 -8.43
CA TRP A 743 -13.53 20.18 -9.74
C TRP A 743 -12.57 19.56 -10.75
N VAL A 744 -11.38 19.15 -10.31
CA VAL A 744 -10.45 18.40 -11.17
C VAL A 744 -11.05 17.05 -11.55
N ALA A 745 -11.69 16.35 -10.62
CA ALA A 745 -12.37 15.07 -10.90
C ALA A 745 -13.46 15.22 -11.98
N LYS A 746 -14.31 16.24 -11.88
CA LYS A 746 -15.33 16.56 -12.91
C LYS A 746 -14.67 16.78 -14.27
N ARG A 747 -13.65 17.64 -14.34
CA ARG A 747 -12.97 18.00 -15.59
C ARG A 747 -12.31 16.80 -16.28
N ILE A 748 -11.60 15.94 -15.55
CA ILE A 748 -10.93 14.79 -16.14
C ILE A 748 -11.91 13.69 -16.54
N ALA A 749 -13.00 13.50 -15.80
CA ALA A 749 -14.04 12.53 -16.13
C ALA A 749 -14.79 12.93 -17.40
N GLU A 750 -15.06 14.23 -17.60
CA GLU A 750 -15.64 14.76 -18.83
C GLU A 750 -14.70 14.57 -20.04
N ALA A 751 -13.41 14.86 -19.86
CA ALA A 751 -12.44 14.76 -20.94
C ALA A 751 -12.06 13.31 -21.30
N PHE A 752 -12.09 12.41 -20.31
CA PHE A 752 -11.71 10.99 -20.43
C PHE A 752 -12.71 10.05 -19.73
N PRO A 753 -13.94 9.88 -20.26
CA PRO A 753 -15.01 9.15 -19.59
C PRO A 753 -14.68 7.69 -19.22
N HIS A 754 -13.80 7.02 -19.96
CA HIS A 754 -13.41 5.62 -19.72
C HIS A 754 -11.96 5.43 -19.27
N GLN A 755 -11.22 6.51 -19.03
CA GLN A 755 -9.77 6.48 -18.77
C GLN A 755 -9.33 7.53 -17.73
N ALA A 756 -10.24 7.98 -16.87
CA ALA A 756 -9.90 8.89 -15.78
C ALA A 756 -9.63 8.11 -14.48
N LEU A 757 -8.64 8.58 -13.72
CA LEU A 757 -8.36 8.09 -12.37
C LEU A 757 -9.19 8.88 -11.37
N LEU A 758 -10.15 8.22 -10.74
CA LEU A 758 -11.00 8.78 -9.69
C LEU A 758 -10.85 8.01 -8.38
N ARG A 759 -11.43 8.54 -7.31
CA ARG A 759 -11.45 7.94 -5.97
C ARG A 759 -12.88 7.92 -5.44
N GLN A 760 -13.45 6.72 -5.32
CA GLN A 760 -14.79 6.48 -4.80
C GLN A 760 -14.74 6.08 -3.31
N HIS A 761 -15.84 6.31 -2.61
CA HIS A 761 -16.05 5.79 -1.26
C HIS A 761 -17.42 5.10 -1.24
N PRO A 762 -17.46 3.75 -1.36
CA PRO A 762 -18.73 3.04 -1.46
C PRO A 762 -19.51 3.09 -0.13
N PRO A 763 -20.83 2.89 -0.17
CA PRO A 763 -21.62 2.85 1.05
C PRO A 763 -21.16 1.70 1.97
N PRO A 764 -21.17 1.92 3.30
CA PRO A 764 -20.80 0.91 4.29
C PRO A 764 -21.82 -0.24 4.37
N ARG A 765 -21.36 -1.42 4.81
CA ARG A 765 -22.24 -2.59 5.04
C ARG A 765 -22.96 -2.40 6.38
N GLN A 766 -24.27 -2.61 6.39
CA GLN A 766 -25.12 -2.37 7.57
C GLN A 766 -24.72 -3.21 8.79
N GLU A 767 -24.23 -4.45 8.57
CA GLU A 767 -23.74 -5.33 9.64
C GLU A 767 -22.60 -4.75 10.49
N PHE A 768 -21.86 -3.76 9.98
CA PHE A 768 -20.77 -3.14 10.74
C PHE A 768 -21.24 -2.02 11.68
N PHE A 769 -22.47 -1.54 11.54
CA PHE A 769 -23.03 -0.52 12.43
C PHE A 769 -23.75 -1.06 13.65
N THR A 770 -24.00 -2.37 13.73
CA THR A 770 -24.76 -2.96 14.85
C THR A 770 -24.13 -2.61 16.20
N GLU A 771 -22.80 -2.72 16.34
CA GLU A 771 -22.10 -2.36 17.58
C GLU A 771 -22.24 -0.86 17.89
N LEU A 772 -22.21 0.02 16.88
CA LEU A 772 -22.44 1.46 17.04
C LEU A 772 -23.87 1.76 17.52
N GLN A 773 -24.87 1.15 16.88
CA GLN A 773 -26.29 1.35 17.19
C GLN A 773 -26.61 0.86 18.61
N ASP A 774 -26.09 -0.30 18.99
CA ASP A 774 -26.25 -0.86 20.34
C ASP A 774 -25.60 0.03 21.40
N CYS A 775 -24.39 0.53 21.13
CA CYS A 775 -23.70 1.46 22.03
C CYS A 775 -24.45 2.79 22.15
N ALA A 776 -24.88 3.40 21.04
CA ALA A 776 -25.64 4.65 21.09
C ALA A 776 -26.96 4.48 21.87
N SER A 777 -27.67 3.38 21.64
CA SER A 777 -28.94 3.08 22.33
C SER A 777 -28.76 2.95 23.84
N ALA A 778 -27.61 2.43 24.30
CA ALA A 778 -27.29 2.33 25.72
C ALA A 778 -27.23 3.70 26.43
N LYS A 779 -26.94 4.77 25.69
CA LYS A 779 -26.93 6.17 26.16
C LYS A 779 -28.20 6.94 25.81
N GLY A 780 -29.19 6.27 25.23
CA GLY A 780 -30.46 6.89 24.81
C GLY A 780 -30.39 7.62 23.47
N PHE A 781 -29.32 7.42 22.69
CA PHE A 781 -29.19 7.99 21.34
C PHE A 781 -29.64 6.98 20.28
N SER A 782 -30.23 7.48 19.19
CA SER A 782 -30.60 6.67 18.03
C SER A 782 -29.75 7.10 16.83
N ILE A 783 -29.02 6.15 16.24
CA ILE A 783 -28.16 6.37 15.07
C ILE A 783 -28.83 5.78 13.84
N ASP A 784 -29.06 6.62 12.84
CA ASP A 784 -29.69 6.25 11.58
C ASP A 784 -28.63 6.01 10.51
N THR A 785 -28.59 4.80 9.97
CA THR A 785 -27.55 4.36 9.03
C THR A 785 -28.08 4.20 7.59
N ARG A 786 -29.29 4.71 7.30
CA ARG A 786 -29.94 4.58 5.99
C ARG A 786 -29.21 5.35 4.89
N SER A 787 -28.74 6.56 5.19
CA SER A 787 -28.00 7.43 4.27
C SER A 787 -26.85 8.13 4.98
N ASN A 788 -25.91 8.69 4.21
CA ASN A 788 -24.84 9.54 4.73
C ASN A 788 -25.39 10.75 5.50
N LYS A 789 -26.44 11.41 4.97
CA LYS A 789 -27.08 12.55 5.62
C LYS A 789 -27.76 12.16 6.94
N ALA A 790 -28.56 11.09 6.93
CA ALA A 790 -29.23 10.63 8.15
C ALA A 790 -28.22 10.21 9.24
N LEU A 791 -27.10 9.63 8.82
CA LEU A 791 -26.00 9.28 9.71
C LEU A 791 -25.30 10.51 10.28
N ALA A 792 -25.00 11.52 9.45
CA ALA A 792 -24.41 12.78 9.91
C ALA A 792 -25.29 13.45 10.97
N GLU A 793 -26.56 13.69 10.63
CA GLU A 793 -27.49 14.38 11.53
C GLU A 793 -27.76 13.60 12.83
N SER A 794 -27.80 12.25 12.77
CA SER A 794 -27.99 11.44 13.97
C SER A 794 -26.74 11.40 14.86
N LEU A 795 -25.54 11.43 14.28
CA LEU A 795 -24.29 11.57 15.02
C LEU A 795 -24.14 12.96 15.64
N ASP A 796 -24.55 14.03 14.94
CA ASP A 796 -24.52 15.40 15.47
C ASP A 796 -25.46 15.56 16.68
N ARG A 797 -26.65 14.93 16.61
CA ARG A 797 -27.60 14.88 17.74
C ARG A 797 -27.13 14.02 18.90
N ALA A 798 -26.22 13.07 18.68
CA ALA A 798 -25.71 12.15 19.70
C ALA A 798 -24.62 12.79 20.58
N ASN A 799 -24.92 13.97 21.13
CA ASN A 799 -24.01 14.74 21.97
C ASN A 799 -24.50 14.72 23.42
N ASP A 800 -23.69 14.13 24.31
CA ASP A 800 -23.96 14.10 25.75
C ASP A 800 -23.32 15.34 26.41
N PRO A 801 -24.13 16.30 26.94
CA PRO A 801 -23.59 17.50 27.55
C PRO A 801 -22.75 17.22 28.81
N SER A 802 -22.94 16.06 29.44
CA SER A 802 -22.19 15.65 30.64
C SER A 802 -20.85 15.01 30.31
N ASP A 803 -20.71 14.41 29.13
CA ASP A 803 -19.47 13.79 28.65
C ASP A 803 -19.30 13.94 27.12
N PRO A 804 -18.53 14.95 26.67
CA PRO A 804 -18.23 15.15 25.25
C PRO A 804 -17.43 14.01 24.59
N ILE A 805 -16.83 13.10 25.35
CA ILE A 805 -16.07 11.96 24.80
C ILE A 805 -17.00 10.94 24.15
N VAL A 806 -18.25 10.82 24.62
CA VAL A 806 -19.25 9.91 24.04
C VAL A 806 -19.39 10.15 22.53
N ASN A 807 -19.59 11.40 22.10
CA ASN A 807 -19.76 11.72 20.68
C ASN A 807 -18.51 11.35 19.87
N LYS A 808 -17.31 11.68 20.37
CA LYS A 808 -16.04 11.35 19.72
C LYS A 808 -15.86 9.84 19.57
N LEU A 809 -16.27 9.07 20.57
CA LEU A 809 -16.21 7.62 20.55
C LEU A 809 -17.20 7.03 19.54
N LEU A 810 -18.44 7.53 19.50
CA LEU A 810 -19.44 7.14 18.50
C LEU A 810 -18.97 7.46 17.08
N ARG A 811 -18.40 8.65 16.83
CA ARG A 811 -17.78 8.99 15.54
C ARG A 811 -16.64 8.04 15.20
N SER A 812 -15.75 7.73 16.15
CA SER A 812 -14.65 6.77 15.93
C SER A 812 -15.13 5.35 15.60
N MET A 813 -16.25 4.92 16.20
CA MET A 813 -16.91 3.64 15.88
C MET A 813 -17.56 3.69 14.50
N ALA A 814 -18.20 4.79 14.13
CA ALA A 814 -18.72 5.02 12.79
C ALA A 814 -17.60 4.97 11.74
N THR A 815 -16.44 5.59 11.98
CA THR A 815 -15.25 5.49 11.10
C THR A 815 -14.80 4.05 10.91
N HIS A 816 -14.85 3.21 11.96
CA HIS A 816 -14.50 1.79 11.85
C HIS A 816 -15.53 0.96 11.05
N ALA A 817 -16.80 1.36 11.08
CA ALA A 817 -17.87 0.73 10.31
C ALA A 817 -17.87 1.14 8.83
N MET A 818 -17.21 2.25 8.48
CA MET A 818 -17.10 2.73 7.11
C MET A 818 -16.39 1.74 6.18
N SER A 819 -16.76 1.79 4.91
CA SER A 819 -16.00 1.10 3.87
C SER A 819 -14.67 1.85 3.63
N ASN A 820 -13.72 1.22 2.95
CA ASN A 820 -12.50 1.93 2.55
C ASN A 820 -12.74 2.67 1.23
N ALA A 821 -12.29 3.92 1.16
CA ALA A 821 -12.21 4.64 -0.11
C ALA A 821 -11.13 4.03 -1.03
N LEU A 822 -11.40 3.97 -2.33
CA LEU A 822 -10.59 3.27 -3.32
C LEU A 822 -10.38 4.11 -4.57
N TYR A 823 -9.15 4.12 -5.10
CA TYR A 823 -8.90 4.58 -6.45
C TYR A 823 -9.46 3.59 -7.46
N PHE A 824 -10.01 4.08 -8.56
CA PHE A 824 -10.57 3.25 -9.62
C PHE A 824 -10.43 3.96 -10.98
N SER A 825 -10.49 3.18 -12.06
CA SER A 825 -10.59 3.71 -13.41
C SER A 825 -12.07 3.91 -13.76
N THR A 826 -12.44 5.04 -14.36
CA THR A 826 -13.82 5.26 -14.81
C THR A 826 -14.30 4.25 -15.85
N GLY A 827 -13.39 3.58 -16.56
CA GLY A 827 -13.74 2.47 -17.46
C GLY A 827 -13.91 1.11 -16.77
N SER A 828 -13.66 0.99 -15.46
CA SER A 828 -13.80 -0.25 -14.69
C SER A 828 -15.07 -0.34 -13.84
N CYS A 829 -15.76 0.78 -13.64
CA CYS A 829 -16.98 0.88 -12.82
C CYS A 829 -18.03 1.69 -13.57
N PRO A 830 -19.33 1.42 -13.37
CA PRO A 830 -20.39 2.26 -13.92
C PRO A 830 -20.45 3.61 -13.19
N GLU A 831 -20.99 4.63 -13.86
CA GLU A 831 -21.01 6.02 -13.35
C GLU A 831 -21.80 6.16 -12.04
N GLU A 832 -22.81 5.32 -11.83
CA GLU A 832 -23.58 5.24 -10.59
C GLU A 832 -22.72 4.99 -9.33
N GLN A 833 -21.52 4.43 -9.50
CA GLN A 833 -20.62 4.08 -8.39
C GLN A 833 -19.55 5.15 -8.11
N PHE A 834 -19.49 6.23 -8.89
CA PHE A 834 -18.40 7.22 -8.78
C PHE A 834 -18.45 8.05 -7.48
N HIS A 835 -19.60 8.02 -6.81
CA HIS A 835 -19.91 8.78 -5.61
C HIS A 835 -18.93 8.52 -4.46
N HIS A 836 -18.73 9.56 -3.64
CA HIS A 836 -17.94 9.51 -2.43
C HIS A 836 -18.82 9.67 -1.20
N TYR A 837 -19.26 8.55 -0.61
CA TYR A 837 -20.21 8.49 0.51
C TYR A 837 -19.89 9.47 1.64
N GLY A 838 -18.65 9.45 2.14
CA GLY A 838 -18.25 10.28 3.29
C GLY A 838 -18.11 11.78 3.01
N LEU A 839 -17.89 12.18 1.75
CA LEU A 839 -17.72 13.60 1.40
C LEU A 839 -19.00 14.20 0.82
N ALA A 840 -20.02 13.37 0.56
CA ALA A 840 -21.25 13.75 -0.14
C ALA A 840 -21.00 14.38 -1.53
N LEU A 841 -20.04 13.82 -2.28
CA LEU A 841 -19.68 14.31 -3.62
C LEU A 841 -19.96 13.25 -4.69
N GLU A 842 -20.44 13.67 -5.87
CA GLU A 842 -20.69 12.79 -7.01
C GLU A 842 -19.42 12.20 -7.62
N LYS A 843 -18.37 13.03 -7.73
CA LYS A 843 -17.08 12.68 -8.33
C LYS A 843 -15.97 13.26 -7.45
N TYR A 844 -14.96 12.46 -7.18
CA TYR A 844 -13.81 12.87 -6.37
C TYR A 844 -12.54 12.19 -6.88
N THR A 845 -11.41 12.85 -6.71
CA THR A 845 -10.08 12.30 -7.01
C THR A 845 -9.06 12.92 -6.05
N HIS A 846 -7.79 12.56 -6.18
CA HIS A 846 -6.73 13.31 -5.52
C HIS A 846 -5.84 14.01 -6.56
N PHE A 847 -5.57 15.27 -6.30
CA PHE A 847 -4.82 16.19 -7.15
C PHE A 847 -3.82 17.02 -6.34
N THR A 848 -4.11 17.25 -5.06
CA THR A 848 -3.49 18.30 -4.25
C THR A 848 -2.17 17.93 -3.57
N SER A 849 -1.59 16.76 -3.81
CA SER A 849 -0.32 16.35 -3.17
C SER A 849 0.58 15.45 -4.04
N PRO A 850 0.99 15.91 -5.24
CA PRO A 850 1.80 15.13 -6.17
C PRO A 850 3.22 14.84 -5.70
N ILE A 851 3.75 15.53 -4.69
CA ILE A 851 5.06 15.21 -4.10
C ILE A 851 5.01 13.85 -3.38
N ARG A 852 3.88 13.54 -2.75
CA ARG A 852 3.71 12.37 -1.87
C ARG A 852 2.71 11.32 -2.36
N ARG A 853 1.96 11.57 -3.45
CA ARG A 853 1.01 10.60 -4.03
C ARG A 853 1.17 10.50 -5.55
N TYR A 854 1.41 9.28 -6.03
CA TYR A 854 1.53 9.01 -7.47
C TYR A 854 0.20 9.15 -8.21
N ALA A 855 -0.94 8.93 -7.52
CA ALA A 855 -2.27 9.18 -8.07
C ALA A 855 -2.41 10.62 -8.58
N ASP A 856 -1.87 11.58 -7.81
CA ASP A 856 -1.95 13.00 -8.13
C ASP A 856 -1.08 13.33 -9.35
N ILE A 857 0.09 12.70 -9.51
CA ILE A 857 0.92 12.82 -10.74
C ILE A 857 0.13 12.36 -11.97
N VAL A 858 -0.59 11.23 -11.88
CA VAL A 858 -1.45 10.74 -12.97
C VAL A 858 -2.58 11.71 -13.26
N VAL A 859 -3.24 12.23 -12.22
CA VAL A 859 -4.33 13.20 -12.35
C VAL A 859 -3.84 14.52 -12.93
N HIS A 860 -2.66 15.03 -12.55
CA HIS A 860 -2.03 16.20 -13.17
C HIS A 860 -1.80 15.97 -14.66
N ARG A 861 -1.24 14.83 -15.06
CA ARG A 861 -1.04 14.47 -16.48
C ARG A 861 -2.36 14.46 -17.25
N LEU A 862 -3.41 13.86 -16.66
CA LEU A 862 -4.75 13.83 -17.26
C LEU A 862 -5.35 15.24 -17.37
N LEU A 863 -5.27 16.06 -16.32
CA LEU A 863 -5.79 17.42 -16.30
C LEU A 863 -5.13 18.29 -17.38
N LEU A 864 -3.80 18.21 -17.50
CA LEU A 864 -3.04 18.93 -18.52
C LEU A 864 -3.34 18.44 -19.94
N ALA A 865 -3.54 17.13 -20.11
CA ALA A 865 -4.01 16.60 -21.39
C ALA A 865 -5.45 17.08 -21.73
N ALA A 866 -6.31 17.22 -20.73
CA ALA A 866 -7.68 17.72 -20.88
C ALA A 866 -7.73 19.21 -21.27
N THR A 867 -6.76 20.02 -20.85
CA THR A 867 -6.67 21.43 -21.25
C THR A 867 -6.10 21.57 -22.67
N LEU A 868 -5.15 20.73 -23.07
CA LEU A 868 -4.53 20.75 -24.40
C LEU A 868 -5.44 20.22 -25.52
N ARG A 869 -6.35 19.27 -25.23
CA ARG A 869 -7.33 18.74 -26.22
C ARG A 869 -8.22 19.82 -26.84
N GLY A 870 -8.40 20.96 -26.19
CA GLY A 870 -9.11 22.12 -26.76
C GLY A 870 -8.29 22.93 -27.77
N SER A 871 -6.96 22.73 -27.85
CA SER A 871 -6.03 23.58 -28.63
C SER A 871 -5.26 22.83 -29.73
N THR A 872 -4.99 21.52 -29.58
CA THR A 872 -4.25 20.72 -30.58
C THR A 872 -4.75 19.27 -30.61
N GLY A 873 -5.08 18.77 -31.81
CA GLY A 873 -5.86 17.54 -32.03
C GLY A 873 -5.19 16.18 -31.80
N ASP A 874 -3.91 16.09 -31.41
CA ASP A 874 -3.18 14.82 -31.33
C ASP A 874 -2.48 14.62 -29.97
N VAL A 875 -3.26 14.32 -28.92
CA VAL A 875 -2.74 13.84 -27.62
C VAL A 875 -3.20 12.40 -27.38
N LYS A 876 -2.91 11.50 -28.32
CA LYS A 876 -3.18 10.06 -28.16
C LYS A 876 -2.00 9.28 -27.56
N ASP A 877 -0.77 9.79 -27.66
CA ASP A 877 0.42 8.96 -27.46
C ASP A 877 0.80 8.66 -25.99
N ASN A 878 0.18 9.33 -25.00
CA ASN A 878 0.57 9.20 -23.58
C ASN A 878 -0.58 8.85 -22.60
N ILE A 879 -1.76 8.46 -23.09
CA ILE A 879 -2.89 8.11 -22.21
C ILE A 879 -2.82 6.62 -21.85
N ILE A 880 -2.85 6.32 -20.55
CA ILE A 880 -2.83 4.96 -20.02
C ILE A 880 -4.10 4.20 -20.47
N SER A 881 -3.94 2.95 -20.92
CA SER A 881 -5.09 2.12 -21.29
C SER A 881 -5.97 1.83 -20.06
N ASN A 882 -7.28 1.63 -20.25
CA ASN A 882 -8.20 1.36 -19.12
C ASN A 882 -7.73 0.17 -18.26
N LYS A 883 -7.24 -0.89 -18.91
CA LYS A 883 -6.76 -2.10 -18.23
C LYS A 883 -5.50 -1.83 -17.39
N ASP A 884 -4.55 -1.08 -17.95
CA ASP A 884 -3.33 -0.72 -17.23
C ASP A 884 -3.63 0.25 -16.09
N LEU A 885 -4.60 1.16 -16.28
CA LEU A 885 -5.06 2.08 -15.26
C LEU A 885 -5.77 1.34 -14.11
N GLU A 886 -6.58 0.32 -14.41
CA GLU A 886 -7.21 -0.53 -13.39
C GLU A 886 -6.15 -1.27 -12.55
N GLU A 887 -5.12 -1.82 -13.19
CA GLU A 887 -4.00 -2.47 -12.50
C GLU A 887 -3.21 -1.48 -11.64
N LEU A 888 -2.97 -0.27 -12.16
CA LEU A 888 -2.34 0.81 -11.43
C LEU A 888 -3.17 1.24 -10.21
N CYS A 889 -4.49 1.43 -10.35
CA CYS A 889 -5.39 1.75 -9.25
C CYS A 889 -5.33 0.68 -8.15
N ARG A 890 -5.32 -0.61 -8.53
CA ARG A 890 -5.16 -1.73 -7.58
C ARG A 890 -3.83 -1.66 -6.83
N HIS A 891 -2.75 -1.35 -7.54
CA HIS A 891 -1.42 -1.16 -6.95
C HIS A 891 -1.39 0.01 -5.97
N ILE A 892 -1.89 1.18 -6.36
CA ILE A 892 -1.97 2.38 -5.50
C ILE A 892 -2.81 2.08 -4.25
N ASN A 893 -3.97 1.44 -4.40
CA ASN A 893 -4.81 1.03 -3.27
C ASN A 893 -4.10 0.07 -2.31
N ASN A 894 -3.31 -0.87 -2.83
CA ASN A 894 -2.52 -1.79 -2.00
C ASN A 894 -1.42 -1.06 -1.24
N ARG A 895 -0.67 -0.18 -1.92
CA ARG A 895 0.41 0.61 -1.31
C ARG A 895 -0.11 1.61 -0.28
N ASN A 896 -1.23 2.27 -0.54
CA ASN A 896 -1.86 3.17 0.42
C ASN A 896 -2.30 2.43 1.71
N ARG A 897 -2.92 1.25 1.57
CA ARG A 897 -3.27 0.42 2.74
C ARG A 897 -2.04 -0.07 3.50
N ALA A 898 -0.95 -0.41 2.81
CA ALA A 898 0.31 -0.77 3.43
C ALA A 898 0.91 0.41 4.21
N ALA A 899 0.90 1.61 3.62
CA ALA A 899 1.38 2.84 4.26
C ALA A 899 0.62 3.15 5.56
N GLN A 900 -0.72 3.14 5.52
CA GLN A 900 -1.58 3.40 6.69
C GLN A 900 -1.36 2.37 7.81
N ARG A 901 -1.18 1.08 7.46
CA ARG A 901 -0.87 0.04 8.44
C ARG A 901 0.50 0.25 9.08
N ALA A 902 1.52 0.54 8.28
CA ALA A 902 2.86 0.81 8.77
C ALA A 902 2.91 2.05 9.68
N GLN A 903 2.21 3.13 9.31
CA GLN A 903 2.07 4.32 10.15
C GLN A 903 1.43 3.98 11.50
N LYS A 904 0.30 3.27 11.49
CA LYS A 904 -0.38 2.85 12.73
C LYS A 904 0.52 1.98 13.62
N GLN A 905 1.20 1.00 13.04
CA GLN A 905 2.12 0.12 13.77
C GLN A 905 3.33 0.87 14.33
N SER A 906 3.83 1.87 13.60
CA SER A 906 4.88 2.76 14.08
C SER A 906 4.39 3.61 15.26
N THR A 907 3.21 4.21 15.17
CA THR A 907 2.62 4.94 16.32
C THR A 907 2.44 4.04 17.54
N GLU A 908 1.92 2.81 17.35
CA GLU A 908 1.79 1.81 18.43
C GLU A 908 3.15 1.44 19.05
N LEU A 909 4.20 1.27 18.23
CA LEU A 909 5.57 1.02 18.72
C LEU A 909 6.08 2.16 19.60
N PHE A 910 5.92 3.41 19.15
CA PHE A 910 6.35 4.58 19.92
C PHE A 910 5.53 4.77 21.20
N GLN A 911 4.22 4.45 21.18
CA GLN A 911 3.42 4.40 22.40
C GLN A 911 3.97 3.35 23.38
N CYS A 912 4.28 2.14 22.93
CA CYS A 912 4.90 1.11 23.78
C CYS A 912 6.23 1.56 24.35
N MET A 913 7.13 2.12 23.54
CA MET A 913 8.42 2.64 24.00
C MET A 913 8.26 3.74 25.07
N TYR A 914 7.30 4.65 24.89
CA TYR A 914 7.00 5.69 25.87
C TYR A 914 6.65 5.10 27.25
N PHE A 915 5.80 4.07 27.31
CA PHE A 915 5.41 3.48 28.61
C PHE A 915 6.44 2.49 29.15
N ARG A 916 7.28 1.89 28.30
CA ARG A 916 8.31 0.92 28.71
C ARG A 916 9.40 1.55 29.56
N ASP A 917 9.82 2.76 29.22
CA ASP A 917 10.90 3.46 29.90
C ASP A 917 10.46 4.10 31.24
N ARG A 918 9.20 3.87 31.64
CA ARG A 918 8.57 4.42 32.84
C ARG A 918 8.18 3.32 33.82
N SER A 919 8.33 3.59 35.11
CA SER A 919 7.90 2.69 36.18
C SER A 919 6.38 2.74 36.31
N ALA A 920 5.70 1.68 35.90
CA ALA A 920 4.24 1.62 35.86
C ALA A 920 3.59 1.87 37.22
N GLU A 921 4.19 1.48 38.34
CA GLU A 921 3.63 1.69 39.68
C GLU A 921 3.80 3.12 40.21
N SER A 922 4.90 3.79 39.90
CA SER A 922 5.27 5.08 40.52
C SER A 922 5.04 6.31 39.63
N ASP A 923 4.97 6.13 38.31
CA ASP A 923 4.76 7.25 37.38
C ASP A 923 3.25 7.54 37.20
N GLU A 924 2.83 8.75 37.56
CA GLU A 924 1.44 9.20 37.40
C GLU A 924 0.98 9.19 35.94
N ARG A 925 1.89 9.31 34.97
CA ARG A 925 1.57 9.28 33.53
C ARG A 925 1.11 7.92 33.05
N CYS A 926 1.46 6.85 33.76
CA CYS A 926 1.01 5.48 33.49
C CYS A 926 -0.40 5.20 34.02
N VAL A 927 -1.01 6.16 34.73
CA VAL A 927 -2.40 6.10 35.18
C VAL A 927 -3.23 7.10 34.39
N ALA A 928 -4.35 6.65 33.84
CA ALA A 928 -5.18 7.51 33.00
C ALA A 928 -6.66 7.22 33.19
N ASP A 929 -7.46 8.19 32.76
CA ASP A 929 -8.91 8.03 32.61
C ASP A 929 -9.21 7.22 31.34
N GLY A 930 -10.04 6.19 31.48
CA GLY A 930 -10.43 5.30 30.41
C GLY A 930 -11.94 5.18 30.32
N VAL A 931 -12.48 5.22 29.10
CA VAL A 931 -13.91 5.10 28.81
C VAL A 931 -14.20 3.74 28.22
N ILE A 932 -15.15 3.02 28.83
CA ILE A 932 -15.58 1.70 28.35
C ILE A 932 -16.42 1.87 27.09
N TYR A 933 -15.97 1.35 25.95
CA TYR A 933 -16.74 1.45 24.70
C TYR A 933 -17.36 0.13 24.26
N SER A 934 -16.91 -1.00 24.81
CA SER A 934 -17.47 -2.30 24.46
C SER A 934 -17.28 -3.32 25.58
N ILE A 935 -18.25 -4.24 25.71
CA ILE A 935 -18.26 -5.27 26.78
C ILE A 935 -18.09 -6.65 26.14
N ARG A 936 -17.26 -7.49 26.77
CA ARG A 936 -16.95 -8.86 26.36
C ARG A 936 -17.24 -9.81 27.52
N THR A 937 -17.15 -11.12 27.31
CA THR A 937 -17.58 -12.10 28.33
C THR A 937 -16.66 -12.17 29.56
N ASN A 938 -15.38 -11.80 29.43
CA ASN A 938 -14.35 -11.85 30.47
C ASN A 938 -13.72 -10.48 30.79
N GLY A 939 -14.26 -9.39 30.25
CA GLY A 939 -13.73 -8.05 30.49
C GLY A 939 -14.35 -6.99 29.58
N VAL A 940 -13.67 -5.86 29.46
CA VAL A 940 -14.14 -4.67 28.74
C VAL A 940 -13.07 -4.14 27.79
N LEU A 941 -13.50 -3.47 26.72
CA LEU A 941 -12.64 -2.69 25.86
C LEU A 941 -12.71 -1.22 26.28
N VAL A 942 -11.54 -0.62 26.49
CA VAL A 942 -11.38 0.71 27.07
C VAL A 942 -10.64 1.59 26.06
N PHE A 943 -11.12 2.83 25.92
CA PHE A 943 -10.44 3.88 25.18
C PHE A 943 -9.85 4.89 26.16
N VAL A 944 -8.57 5.22 26.01
CA VAL A 944 -7.84 6.20 26.82
C VAL A 944 -7.61 7.45 25.98
N PRO A 945 -8.43 8.52 26.13
CA PRO A 945 -8.42 9.66 25.22
C PRO A 945 -7.08 10.42 25.20
N ARG A 946 -6.44 10.59 26.36
CA ARG A 946 -5.18 11.33 26.51
C ARG A 946 -4.07 10.83 25.59
N TYR A 947 -3.99 9.52 25.40
CA TYR A 947 -2.93 8.88 24.63
C TYR A 947 -3.44 8.19 23.37
N GLY A 948 -4.74 8.30 23.06
CA GLY A 948 -5.37 7.67 21.91
C GLY A 948 -5.28 6.14 21.91
N ILE A 949 -5.16 5.52 23.09
CA ILE A 949 -4.96 4.06 23.22
C ILE A 949 -6.30 3.36 23.29
N LYS A 950 -6.47 2.29 22.52
CA LYS A 950 -7.56 1.33 22.67
C LYS A 950 -6.98 0.01 23.16
N GLY A 951 -7.49 -0.50 24.28
CA GLY A 951 -6.97 -1.72 24.89
C GLY A 951 -8.06 -2.55 25.57
N ALA A 952 -7.76 -3.82 25.77
CA ALA A 952 -8.58 -4.71 26.58
C ALA A 952 -8.19 -4.57 28.05
N ALA A 953 -9.19 -4.51 28.93
CA ALA A 953 -9.04 -4.58 30.37
C ALA A 953 -9.83 -5.78 30.90
N TYR A 954 -9.12 -6.74 31.49
CA TYR A 954 -9.71 -8.00 31.94
C TYR A 954 -10.35 -7.83 33.32
N MET A 955 -11.52 -8.47 33.50
CA MET A 955 -12.20 -8.53 34.79
C MET A 955 -12.12 -9.91 35.45
N LYS A 956 -11.62 -10.90 34.71
CA LYS A 956 -11.29 -12.23 35.21
C LYS A 956 -9.89 -12.59 34.75
N ASN A 957 -9.04 -13.00 35.68
CA ASN A 957 -7.67 -13.41 35.40
C ASN A 957 -7.58 -14.92 35.10
N LYS A 958 -6.36 -15.39 34.81
CA LYS A 958 -6.06 -16.79 34.47
C LYS A 958 -6.35 -17.77 35.60
N GLU A 959 -6.18 -17.35 36.84
CA GLU A 959 -6.48 -18.15 38.02
C GLU A 959 -7.99 -18.26 38.28
N GLY A 960 -8.81 -17.64 37.43
CA GLY A 960 -10.26 -17.64 37.53
C GLY A 960 -10.82 -16.68 38.57
N LEU A 961 -9.97 -15.82 39.15
CA LEU A 961 -10.35 -14.77 40.08
C LEU A 961 -10.96 -13.60 39.32
N VAL A 962 -11.91 -12.93 39.95
CA VAL A 962 -12.60 -11.77 39.40
C VAL A 962 -12.18 -10.50 40.15
N ILE A 963 -12.23 -9.37 39.45
CA ILE A 963 -11.90 -8.08 40.04
C ILE A 963 -12.97 -7.64 41.04
N SER A 964 -12.55 -7.11 42.18
CA SER A 964 -13.43 -6.53 43.20
C SER A 964 -12.84 -5.21 43.69
N CYS A 965 -13.68 -4.20 43.91
CA CYS A 965 -13.23 -2.93 44.47
C CYS A 965 -14.06 -2.62 45.73
N GLN A 966 -13.40 -2.41 46.86
CA GLN A 966 -14.05 -2.00 48.11
C GLN A 966 -14.14 -0.47 48.16
N GLY A 967 -15.32 0.09 47.86
CA GLY A 967 -15.52 1.54 47.81
C GLY A 967 -14.63 2.25 46.78
N ALA A 968 -14.19 3.48 47.07
CA ALA A 968 -13.26 4.25 46.23
C ALA A 968 -11.78 3.73 46.25
N GLY A 969 -11.55 2.56 46.88
CA GLY A 969 -10.23 1.94 47.01
C GLY A 969 -9.73 1.26 45.72
N SER A 970 -8.47 0.82 45.75
CA SER A 970 -7.81 0.05 44.68
C SER A 970 -8.47 -1.32 44.49
N CYS A 971 -8.66 -1.74 43.25
CA CYS A 971 -9.25 -3.04 42.93
C CYS A 971 -8.30 -4.21 43.23
N GLN A 972 -8.86 -5.35 43.63
CA GLN A 972 -8.16 -6.57 44.02
C GLN A 972 -8.81 -7.81 43.39
N TRP A 973 -8.00 -8.81 43.07
CA TRP A 973 -8.45 -10.10 42.54
C TRP A 973 -8.97 -11.01 43.67
N LYS A 974 -10.23 -11.46 43.56
CA LYS A 974 -10.87 -12.37 44.53
C LYS A 974 -11.62 -13.50 43.83
N PRO A 975 -11.82 -14.68 44.46
CA PRO A 975 -12.66 -15.74 43.89
C PRO A 975 -14.09 -15.25 43.67
N GLY A 976 -14.70 -15.59 42.54
CA GLY A 976 -16.05 -15.15 42.20
C GLY A 976 -16.50 -15.53 40.79
N SER A 977 -17.58 -14.91 40.33
CA SER A 977 -18.16 -15.12 39.00
C SER A 977 -18.38 -13.80 38.27
N LEU A 978 -18.40 -13.86 36.93
CA LEU A 978 -18.77 -12.75 36.07
C LEU A 978 -20.14 -13.02 35.45
N HIS A 979 -21.00 -12.02 35.47
CA HIS A 979 -22.27 -12.02 34.77
C HIS A 979 -22.28 -10.89 33.74
N ARG A 980 -22.47 -11.23 32.47
CA ARG A 980 -22.60 -10.26 31.38
C ARG A 980 -24.08 -10.00 31.08
N SER A 981 -24.43 -8.74 30.90
CA SER A 981 -25.67 -8.28 30.27
C SER A 981 -25.33 -7.50 28.99
N GLN A 982 -26.33 -7.03 28.25
CA GLN A 982 -26.12 -6.33 26.96
C GLN A 982 -25.23 -5.08 27.11
N HIS A 983 -25.45 -4.30 28.18
CA HIS A 983 -24.76 -3.01 28.39
C HIS A 983 -23.94 -2.94 29.68
N LYS A 984 -23.89 -4.03 30.46
CA LYS A 984 -23.17 -4.07 31.75
C LYS A 984 -22.49 -5.40 31.98
N ILE A 985 -21.40 -5.38 32.72
CA ILE A 985 -20.71 -6.56 33.23
C ILE A 985 -20.57 -6.43 34.75
N THR A 986 -20.99 -7.47 35.47
CA THR A 986 -20.96 -7.51 36.93
C THR A 986 -20.05 -8.62 37.39
N SER A 987 -19.09 -8.26 38.23
CA SER A 987 -18.27 -9.18 39.01
C SER A 987 -18.87 -9.36 40.39
N THR A 988 -19.04 -10.60 40.83
CA THR A 988 -19.55 -10.95 42.16
C THR A 988 -18.58 -11.88 42.85
N THR A 989 -18.02 -11.45 43.99
CA THR A 989 -17.09 -12.26 44.77
C THR A 989 -17.83 -13.28 45.63
N THR A 990 -17.14 -14.33 46.07
CA THR A 990 -17.67 -15.30 47.04
C THR A 990 -17.98 -14.68 48.41
N THR A 991 -17.41 -13.50 48.71
CA THR A 991 -17.67 -12.73 49.93
C THR A 991 -18.89 -11.80 49.83
N GLY A 992 -19.57 -11.74 48.68
CA GLY A 992 -20.75 -10.91 48.44
C GLY A 992 -20.46 -9.48 47.96
N ASP A 993 -19.19 -9.12 47.76
CA ASP A 993 -18.83 -7.84 47.14
C ASP A 993 -19.17 -7.91 45.65
N SER A 994 -19.81 -6.89 45.09
CA SER A 994 -20.07 -6.82 43.64
C SER A 994 -19.61 -5.50 43.03
N MET A 995 -19.08 -5.59 41.81
CA MET A 995 -18.65 -4.45 41.01
C MET A 995 -19.36 -4.53 39.65
N THR A 996 -20.09 -3.50 39.28
CA THR A 996 -20.74 -3.39 37.97
C THR A 996 -20.07 -2.29 37.15
N LEU A 997 -19.73 -2.61 35.91
CA LEU A 997 -19.26 -1.67 34.90
C LEU A 997 -20.25 -1.64 33.75
N SER A 998 -20.56 -0.45 33.25
CA SER A 998 -21.49 -0.20 32.14
C SER A 998 -20.76 0.42 30.95
N LEU A 999 -21.37 0.37 29.77
CA LEU A 999 -20.89 1.12 28.61
C LEU A 999 -20.81 2.62 28.94
N PHE A 1000 -19.72 3.25 28.50
CA PHE A 1000 -19.32 4.63 28.74
C PHE A 1000 -19.05 5.02 30.20
N ASP A 1001 -18.93 4.06 31.11
CA ASP A 1001 -18.42 4.37 32.44
C ASP A 1001 -16.94 4.79 32.33
N HIS A 1002 -16.59 5.85 33.06
CA HIS A 1002 -15.22 6.29 33.23
C HIS A 1002 -14.56 5.51 34.37
N ILE A 1003 -13.43 4.90 34.07
CA ILE A 1003 -12.64 4.10 35.00
C ILE A 1003 -11.18 4.56 35.02
N THR A 1004 -10.50 4.36 36.14
CA THR A 1004 -9.07 4.60 36.24
C THR A 1004 -8.33 3.35 35.80
N VAL A 1005 -7.51 3.48 34.76
CA VAL A 1005 -6.71 2.37 34.22
C VAL A 1005 -5.21 2.63 34.39
N ARG A 1006 -4.46 1.55 34.65
CA ARG A 1006 -3.01 1.52 34.50
C ARG A 1006 -2.66 1.07 33.09
N ILE A 1007 -1.70 1.76 32.49
CA ILE A 1007 -1.14 1.43 31.19
C ILE A 1007 0.14 0.63 31.43
N LEU A 1008 0.18 -0.58 30.88
CA LEU A 1008 1.28 -1.53 31.00
C LEU A 1008 1.76 -1.94 29.61
N VAL A 1009 3.06 -2.18 29.45
CA VAL A 1009 3.60 -2.76 28.21
C VAL A 1009 3.70 -4.26 28.35
N GLN A 1010 3.04 -5.00 27.48
CA GLN A 1010 3.21 -6.43 27.33
C GLN A 1010 4.33 -6.68 26.33
N THR A 1011 5.51 -7.02 26.85
CA THR A 1011 6.68 -7.37 26.05
C THR A 1011 6.53 -8.75 25.41
N SER A 1012 6.91 -8.88 24.15
CA SER A 1012 7.00 -10.16 23.46
C SER A 1012 8.31 -10.24 22.70
N ARG A 1013 8.98 -11.40 22.76
CA ARG A 1013 10.21 -11.65 22.00
C ARG A 1013 9.92 -11.97 20.53
N CYS A 1014 8.78 -12.61 20.28
CA CYS A 1014 8.40 -13.09 18.94
C CYS A 1014 7.55 -12.08 18.18
N HIS A 1015 6.73 -11.30 18.88
CA HIS A 1015 5.74 -10.43 18.27
C HIS A 1015 6.03 -8.95 18.56
N ALA A 1016 5.19 -8.07 18.02
CA ALA A 1016 5.18 -6.67 18.41
C ALA A 1016 4.81 -6.53 19.89
N GLU A 1017 5.45 -5.60 20.59
CA GLU A 1017 5.02 -5.17 21.93
C GLU A 1017 3.61 -4.55 21.83
N THR A 1018 2.79 -4.79 22.85
CA THR A 1018 1.41 -4.28 22.88
C THR A 1018 1.08 -3.67 24.23
N ILE A 1019 0.15 -2.71 24.24
CA ILE A 1019 -0.33 -2.08 25.47
C ILE A 1019 -1.43 -2.93 26.10
N LYS A 1020 -1.28 -3.19 27.41
CA LYS A 1020 -2.28 -3.83 28.27
C LYS A 1020 -2.83 -2.81 29.25
N LEU A 1021 -4.14 -2.86 29.50
CA LEU A 1021 -4.81 -2.00 30.47
C LEU A 1021 -5.24 -2.80 31.69
N GLU A 1022 -4.96 -2.28 32.88
CA GLU A 1022 -5.40 -2.83 34.17
C GLU A 1022 -6.36 -1.87 34.86
N ILE A 1023 -7.50 -2.36 35.33
CA ILE A 1023 -8.49 -1.54 36.03
C ILE A 1023 -8.02 -1.35 37.49
N ILE A 1024 -7.71 -0.11 37.88
CA ILE A 1024 -7.29 0.21 39.25
C ILE A 1024 -8.48 0.65 40.10
N ARG A 1025 -9.43 1.41 39.53
CA ARG A 1025 -10.57 1.98 40.25
C ARG A 1025 -11.80 2.11 39.35
N ASN A 1026 -12.97 1.83 39.92
CA ASN A 1026 -14.28 2.10 39.32
C ASN A 1026 -14.71 3.57 39.50
N ALA A 1027 -13.85 4.51 39.11
CA ALA A 1027 -14.14 5.94 39.12
C ALA A 1027 -13.21 6.67 38.14
N PRO A 1028 -13.62 7.83 37.60
CA PRO A 1028 -12.80 8.62 36.70
C PRO A 1028 -11.49 9.05 37.35
N HIS A 1029 -10.42 9.07 36.57
CA HIS A 1029 -9.13 9.59 37.02
C HIS A 1029 -9.09 11.11 36.83
N ARG A 1030 -8.93 11.86 37.93
CA ARG A 1030 -8.89 13.33 37.90
C ARG A 1030 -7.45 13.83 37.97
N THR A 1031 -6.97 14.44 36.89
CA THR A 1031 -5.70 15.21 36.84
C THR A 1031 -5.97 16.72 36.81
N ALA A 1032 -5.01 17.55 37.20
CA ALA A 1032 -5.15 19.01 37.18
C ALA A 1032 -5.46 19.56 35.76
N ASP A 1033 -4.94 18.92 34.70
CA ASP A 1033 -5.20 19.28 33.30
C ASP A 1033 -6.65 19.00 32.87
N THR A 1034 -7.27 17.94 33.40
CA THR A 1034 -8.69 17.59 33.13
C THR A 1034 -9.66 18.66 33.65
N GLU A 1035 -9.32 19.39 34.72
CA GLU A 1035 -10.16 20.48 35.24
C GLU A 1035 -10.07 21.75 34.38
N ALA A 1036 -8.90 22.04 33.82
CA ALA A 1036 -8.72 23.16 32.89
C ALA A 1036 -9.43 22.89 31.55
N ALA A 1037 -9.34 21.66 31.04
CA ALA A 1037 -10.05 21.24 29.84
C ALA A 1037 -11.57 21.32 30.03
N HIS A 1038 -12.15 20.74 31.09
CA HIS A 1038 -13.59 20.81 31.34
C HIS A 1038 -14.12 22.24 31.49
N ARG A 1039 -13.38 23.15 32.15
CA ARG A 1039 -13.77 24.56 32.25
C ARG A 1039 -13.73 25.28 30.90
N SER A 1040 -12.71 25.02 30.07
CA SER A 1040 -12.62 25.61 28.72
C SER A 1040 -13.71 25.10 27.77
N PHE A 1041 -14.10 23.82 27.91
CA PHE A 1041 -15.15 23.19 27.11
C PHE A 1041 -16.55 23.68 27.49
N GLN A 1042 -16.82 23.92 28.77
CA GLN A 1042 -18.08 24.55 29.21
C GLN A 1042 -18.23 25.94 28.58
N VAL A 1043 -17.18 26.75 28.62
CA VAL A 1043 -17.19 28.11 28.04
C VAL A 1043 -17.41 28.08 26.51
N LYS A 1044 -16.77 27.16 25.77
CA LYS A 1044 -16.98 27.01 24.32
C LYS A 1044 -18.36 26.44 23.97
N SER A 1045 -18.87 25.47 24.74
CA SER A 1045 -20.23 24.91 24.57
C SER A 1045 -21.30 25.99 24.74
N ASP A 1046 -21.13 26.86 25.74
CA ASP A 1046 -22.09 27.93 26.03
C ASP A 1046 -22.03 29.03 24.96
N LEU A 1047 -20.84 29.36 24.47
CA LEU A 1047 -20.66 30.31 23.36
C LEU A 1047 -21.23 29.77 22.03
N VAL A 1048 -21.04 28.48 21.73
CA VAL A 1048 -21.62 27.83 20.53
C VAL A 1048 -23.14 27.73 20.65
N LYS A 1049 -23.69 27.50 21.85
CA LYS A 1049 -25.15 27.55 22.06
C LYS A 1049 -25.71 28.95 21.88
N GLU A 1050 -25.04 29.99 22.38
CA GLU A 1050 -25.44 31.38 22.16
C GLU A 1050 -25.36 31.78 20.68
N VAL A 1051 -24.29 31.40 19.98
CA VAL A 1051 -24.13 31.70 18.54
C VAL A 1051 -25.10 30.90 17.69
N SER A 1052 -25.35 29.63 17.99
CA SER A 1052 -26.33 28.81 17.27
C SER A 1052 -27.77 29.25 17.53
N GLN A 1053 -28.12 29.65 18.76
CA GLN A 1053 -29.44 30.26 19.03
C GLN A 1053 -29.59 31.61 18.35
N SER A 1054 -28.54 32.46 18.37
CA SER A 1054 -28.55 33.75 17.69
C SER A 1054 -28.61 33.60 16.17
N ALA A 1055 -27.92 32.61 15.60
CA ALA A 1055 -27.95 32.28 14.18
C ALA A 1055 -29.31 31.68 13.78
N GLU A 1056 -29.88 30.77 14.57
CA GLU A 1056 -31.23 30.22 14.32
C GLU A 1056 -32.32 31.29 14.45
N GLU A 1057 -32.20 32.24 15.39
CA GLU A 1057 -33.13 33.37 15.54
C GLU A 1057 -32.98 34.39 14.39
N ALA A 1058 -31.75 34.69 13.97
CA ALA A 1058 -31.48 35.56 12.82
C ALA A 1058 -31.94 34.93 11.49
N GLN A 1059 -31.74 33.62 11.34
CA GLN A 1059 -32.12 32.85 10.16
C GLN A 1059 -33.65 32.64 10.10
N ARG A 1060 -34.32 32.40 11.23
CA ARG A 1060 -35.80 32.38 11.30
C ARG A 1060 -36.41 33.77 11.07
N ALA A 1061 -35.74 34.85 11.46
CA ALA A 1061 -36.17 36.21 11.17
C ALA A 1061 -36.01 36.56 9.68
N GLN A 1062 -34.93 36.08 9.02
CA GLN A 1062 -34.73 36.22 7.57
C GLN A 1062 -35.63 35.31 6.73
N GLU A 1063 -35.88 34.07 7.16
CA GLU A 1063 -36.80 33.14 6.50
C GLU A 1063 -38.25 33.63 6.58
N ARG A 1064 -38.70 34.16 7.73
CA ARG A 1064 -40.03 34.78 7.84
C ARG A 1064 -40.21 36.00 6.94
N ALA A 1065 -39.12 36.71 6.61
CA ALA A 1065 -39.16 37.83 5.67
C ALA A 1065 -39.03 37.40 4.18
N ARG A 1066 -38.47 36.21 3.89
CA ARG A 1066 -38.32 35.66 2.52
C ARG A 1066 -39.47 34.77 2.06
N VAL A 1067 -40.18 34.12 2.98
CA VAL A 1067 -41.25 33.17 2.68
C VAL A 1067 -42.49 33.83 2.05
N GLU A 1068 -42.69 35.15 2.17
CA GLU A 1068 -43.79 35.85 1.49
C GLU A 1068 -43.53 36.19 0.00
N VAL A 1069 -42.33 35.91 -0.55
CA VAL A 1069 -41.98 36.27 -1.94
C VAL A 1069 -41.36 35.13 -2.78
N MET A 1070 -41.06 33.95 -2.21
CA MET A 1070 -40.21 32.93 -2.89
C MET A 1070 -40.87 31.58 -3.23
N ASP A 1071 -42.19 31.52 -3.43
CA ASP A 1071 -42.87 30.23 -3.73
C ASP A 1071 -42.83 29.81 -5.22
N GLU A 1072 -42.25 30.62 -6.13
CA GLU A 1072 -42.11 30.25 -7.55
C GLU A 1072 -40.68 30.14 -8.08
N GLU A 1073 -39.66 30.64 -7.35
CA GLU A 1073 -38.26 30.68 -7.83
C GLU A 1073 -37.30 29.68 -7.14
N SER A 1074 -37.78 28.91 -6.15
CA SER A 1074 -36.92 28.02 -5.33
C SER A 1074 -36.59 26.66 -5.96
N ARG A 1075 -36.72 26.50 -7.29
CA ARG A 1075 -36.45 25.23 -8.01
C ARG A 1075 -35.16 25.20 -8.84
N GLU A 1076 -34.31 26.21 -8.80
CA GLU A 1076 -33.24 26.35 -9.81
C GLU A 1076 -31.79 26.15 -9.38
N PHE A 1077 -31.45 25.88 -8.11
CA PHE A 1077 -30.04 25.81 -7.70
C PHE A 1077 -29.69 24.62 -6.79
N CYS A 1078 -29.39 23.47 -7.41
CA CYS A 1078 -28.50 22.44 -6.88
C CYS A 1078 -27.43 22.15 -7.94
N GLN A 1079 -26.16 22.09 -7.53
CA GLN A 1079 -25.07 21.82 -8.45
C GLN A 1079 -25.24 20.40 -9.03
N THR A 1080 -25.49 20.39 -10.35
CA THR A 1080 -25.81 19.32 -11.32
C THR A 1080 -27.25 18.81 -11.38
N LYS A 1081 -27.81 18.87 -12.60
CA LYS A 1081 -29.23 18.67 -12.95
C LYS A 1081 -29.67 17.21 -12.78
N GLY A 1082 -30.59 16.97 -11.85
CA GLY A 1082 -31.38 15.75 -11.72
C GLY A 1082 -31.59 15.33 -10.26
N PRO A 1083 -32.63 14.54 -9.94
CA PRO A 1083 -32.67 13.86 -8.65
C PRO A 1083 -31.38 13.03 -8.52
N SER A 1084 -30.77 13.04 -7.33
CA SER A 1084 -29.64 12.15 -7.08
C SER A 1084 -30.06 10.72 -7.45
N LEU A 1085 -29.18 9.95 -8.07
CA LEU A 1085 -29.49 8.55 -8.38
C LEU A 1085 -29.94 7.79 -7.11
N TYR A 1086 -29.47 8.20 -5.93
CA TYR A 1086 -29.94 7.70 -4.65
C TYR A 1086 -31.45 7.94 -4.43
N GLN A 1087 -31.96 9.14 -4.71
CA GLN A 1087 -33.41 9.42 -4.69
C GLN A 1087 -34.15 8.61 -5.75
N LEU A 1088 -33.61 8.47 -6.96
CA LEU A 1088 -34.24 7.67 -8.02
C LEU A 1088 -34.27 6.17 -7.65
N LEU A 1089 -33.23 5.66 -7.00
CA LEU A 1089 -33.14 4.28 -6.52
C LEU A 1089 -34.03 4.03 -5.30
N GLU A 1090 -34.21 5.03 -4.42
CA GLU A 1090 -35.21 4.99 -3.36
C GLU A 1090 -36.62 5.00 -3.93
N GLU A 1091 -36.94 5.86 -4.90
CA GLU A 1091 -38.24 5.85 -5.59
C GLU A 1091 -38.50 4.51 -6.28
N ILE A 1092 -37.50 3.94 -6.96
CA ILE A 1092 -37.62 2.61 -7.58
C ILE A 1092 -37.76 1.51 -6.52
N ARG A 1093 -37.07 1.61 -5.37
CA ARG A 1093 -37.20 0.66 -4.27
C ARG A 1093 -38.57 0.75 -3.61
N GLU A 1094 -39.08 1.95 -3.37
CA GLU A 1094 -40.42 2.18 -2.82
C GLU A 1094 -41.51 1.72 -3.81
N LEU A 1095 -41.34 1.96 -5.11
CA LEU A 1095 -42.22 1.43 -6.15
C LEU A 1095 -42.15 -0.10 -6.27
N ALA A 1096 -41.01 -0.72 -6.00
CA ALA A 1096 -40.86 -2.18 -5.99
C ALA A 1096 -41.39 -2.84 -4.70
N LEU A 1097 -41.57 -2.06 -3.63
CA LEU A 1097 -42.14 -2.50 -2.34
C LEU A 1097 -43.66 -2.26 -2.25
N LEU A 1098 -44.24 -1.53 -3.20
CA LEU A 1098 -45.69 -1.40 -3.35
C LEU A 1098 -46.25 -2.67 -4.03
N ASP A 1099 -46.70 -3.60 -3.19
CA ASP A 1099 -47.42 -4.82 -3.60
C ASP A 1099 -48.68 -4.44 -4.39
N VAL A 1100 -48.71 -4.74 -5.69
CA VAL A 1100 -49.91 -4.65 -6.53
C VAL A 1100 -50.79 -5.87 -6.26
N THR A 1101 -51.34 -5.98 -5.05
CA THR A 1101 -52.32 -7.01 -4.69
C THR A 1101 -53.39 -6.50 -3.72
N GLU A 1102 -53.95 -5.31 -3.93
CA GLU A 1102 -55.28 -4.97 -3.40
C GLU A 1102 -56.00 -4.04 -4.39
N ASP A 1103 -56.67 -4.60 -5.39
CA ASP A 1103 -57.89 -4.03 -6.01
C ASP A 1103 -58.50 -4.94 -7.09
N ILE A 1104 -58.76 -6.20 -6.72
CA ILE A 1104 -59.74 -7.04 -7.43
C ILE A 1104 -60.62 -7.71 -6.37
N ARG A 1105 -61.55 -6.94 -5.79
CA ARG A 1105 -62.88 -7.37 -5.28
C ARG A 1105 -63.58 -6.20 -4.55
N THR A 1106 -64.15 -5.25 -5.31
CA THR A 1106 -65.57 -4.81 -5.22
C THR A 1106 -65.87 -3.84 -6.34
#